data_AF-A0A095XGU2-F1
#
_entry.id   AF-A0A095XGU2-F1
#
_cell.length_a   1.000
_cell.length_b   1.000
_cell.length_c   1.000
_cell.angle_alpha   90.00
_cell.angle_beta   90.00
_cell.angle_gamma   90.00
#
_symmetry.space_group_name_H-M   'P 1'
#
loop_
_entity.id
_entity.type
_entity.pdbx_description
1 polymer ?
#
loop_
_entity_poly.entity_id
_entity_poly.type
_entity_poly.pdbx_seq_one_letter_code
_entity_poly.pdbx_strand_id
1 'polypeptide(L)'
;MKTHYLKSKIFALATMVFMILALVPMNAMADDTSSNNAPSEKYIMMNVPYSDFYGQKIDSVTSATKKKTMNEKIVGGSYHTPDGSQILGVTCPVKVGEGVDLSNYKKVDSEADLFAGDNYSYVEISETPKFYLEATNADGAIKFSIPEAVKKSAKQVNPEVGEIAITDDRHVDYAIKLKNYETFLHENTKVYGVTIEGGGYSSKQIRHLAQIRNIYKKYQIGASKEEMGKFIGGVVTKITYYTSDGIYEISNIRISIPKLIDNKAGEALKVDNVPYGTGSTPVTVNLPDRYIGEYFLDGNKVNIDNGRIVTSDLSVGVHKLTAKDRFKEYANVDAYFTVTTDKMPAKYDGKKSIVKEENFTDEDFAGYLNNVTKMQIKVGDKTETYKVSGKHSIPIIDKKTGSLDFESDKVAKVKTDFPDLSDAEITVLSDGYKDLKFNLKTETPKENNNTQEPGENNESGDKPTTGDKPSDEGKPDPSGKPHAGSNPEIRELNVITEGQNDDKTIAKDNAVIYVIGESTKATFRILGDELKVEDLKGVLVDGQLINKTNYDVRQGSIIVTFKKSYVDSLKPGKHDITFDTKKGTAKAELVVKDKAQLNVTTNSNSENTPANTGDTSGFAIYTLITLAAIGGLYKTLRKN
;
A
#
# COMPACT_ATOMS: atom_id res chain seq x y z
N MET A 1 24.93 3.23 53.81
CA MET A 1 26.22 3.29 53.10
C MET A 1 26.87 1.92 53.27
N LYS A 2 27.15 1.23 52.14
CA LYS A 2 28.24 0.25 51.89
C LYS A 2 28.61 -0.71 53.04
N THR A 3 28.72 -2.03 52.91
CA THR A 3 29.37 -2.84 51.86
C THR A 3 29.26 -4.30 52.33
N HIS A 4 28.79 -5.22 51.48
CA HIS A 4 29.59 -6.23 50.75
C HIS A 4 30.08 -7.46 51.53
N TYR A 5 29.77 -8.61 50.93
CA TYR A 5 30.64 -9.78 50.74
C TYR A 5 30.93 -10.70 51.94
N LEU A 6 30.33 -11.91 51.90
CA LEU A 6 30.98 -13.15 51.44
C LEU A 6 30.55 -14.36 52.29
N LYS A 7 29.74 -15.25 51.69
CA LYS A 7 29.53 -16.70 51.95
C LYS A 7 28.41 -17.12 50.99
N SER A 8 28.63 -17.51 49.74
CA SER A 8 29.48 -18.55 49.15
C SER A 8 29.15 -19.97 49.62
N LYS A 9 28.65 -20.73 48.63
CA LYS A 9 28.52 -22.19 48.47
C LYS A 9 27.22 -22.85 48.95
N ILE A 10 26.58 -23.44 47.93
CA ILE A 10 25.46 -24.39 47.87
C ILE A 10 24.23 -23.73 47.23
N PHE A 11 24.30 -23.53 45.91
CA PHE A 11 23.25 -23.81 44.91
C PHE A 11 23.72 -23.29 43.55
N ALA A 12 24.50 -24.12 42.85
CA ALA A 12 24.85 -23.90 41.45
C ALA A 12 25.28 -25.25 40.84
N LEU A 13 24.31 -26.01 40.34
CA LEU A 13 24.57 -27.11 39.42
C LEU A 13 23.31 -27.43 38.61
N ALA A 14 23.01 -26.63 37.60
CA ALA A 14 22.21 -27.04 36.44
C ALA A 14 22.11 -25.90 35.41
N THR A 15 23.22 -25.55 34.77
CA THR A 15 23.18 -25.06 33.38
C THR A 15 24.55 -25.21 32.74
N MET A 16 24.53 -25.84 31.55
CA MET A 16 25.46 -25.62 30.43
C MET A 16 26.69 -26.53 30.31
N VAL A 17 26.53 -27.70 29.66
CA VAL A 17 27.42 -28.14 28.57
C VAL A 17 26.60 -29.03 27.62
N PHE A 18 26.48 -28.60 26.37
CA PHE A 18 26.61 -29.39 25.12
C PHE A 18 25.74 -28.81 23.99
N MET A 19 26.36 -27.89 23.26
CA MET A 19 26.08 -27.63 21.85
C MET A 19 26.94 -28.60 21.01
N ILE A 20 26.29 -29.25 20.04
CA ILE A 20 26.74 -29.46 18.65
C ILE A 20 27.65 -30.68 18.30
N LEU A 21 27.17 -31.39 17.27
CA LEU A 21 27.79 -32.31 16.29
C LEU A 21 28.02 -33.79 16.64
N ALA A 22 27.21 -34.69 16.05
CA ALA A 22 27.67 -35.67 15.05
C ALA A 22 26.48 -36.38 14.37
N LEU A 23 26.46 -36.37 13.03
CA LEU A 23 25.64 -37.21 12.16
C LEU A 23 26.05 -38.69 12.29
N VAL A 24 25.09 -39.62 12.38
CA VAL A 24 25.07 -40.94 11.68
C VAL A 24 23.60 -41.41 11.58
N PRO A 25 23.13 -41.96 10.44
CA PRO A 25 21.79 -42.52 10.31
C PRO A 25 21.73 -43.94 10.90
N MET A 26 20.69 -44.28 11.65
CA MET A 26 20.34 -45.68 11.95
C MET A 26 19.00 -46.00 11.30
N ASN A 27 19.09 -46.57 10.10
CA ASN A 27 18.07 -47.50 9.62
C ASN A 27 18.30 -48.88 10.26
N ALA A 28 17.20 -49.60 10.41
CA ALA A 28 17.07 -51.03 10.72
C ALA A 28 17.36 -51.47 12.16
N MET A 29 16.28 -51.63 12.92
CA MET A 29 15.92 -52.95 13.47
C MET A 29 14.40 -53.07 13.47
N ALA A 30 13.93 -54.09 12.76
CA ALA A 30 12.56 -54.56 12.83
C ALA A 30 12.35 -55.23 14.19
N ASP A 31 11.24 -54.91 14.85
CA ASP A 31 10.59 -55.86 15.76
C ASP A 31 9.12 -55.90 15.36
N ASP A 32 8.71 -57.10 14.97
CA ASP A 32 7.42 -57.42 14.39
C ASP A 32 6.47 -57.84 15.52
N THR A 33 5.17 -57.69 15.28
CA THR A 33 4.04 -58.17 16.11
C THR A 33 3.63 -57.37 17.36
N SER A 34 2.85 -56.32 17.12
CA SER A 34 1.56 -56.14 17.81
C SER A 34 0.58 -55.41 16.89
N SER A 35 -0.29 -56.18 16.25
CA SER A 35 -1.36 -55.68 15.39
C SER A 35 -2.42 -54.96 16.24
N ASN A 36 -2.32 -53.64 16.32
CA ASN A 36 -3.49 -52.79 16.52
C ASN A 36 -3.86 -52.23 15.14
N ASN A 37 -4.63 -53.00 14.37
CA ASN A 37 -5.27 -52.53 13.13
C ASN A 37 -6.38 -51.52 13.49
N ALA A 38 -5.99 -50.30 13.84
CA ALA A 38 -6.78 -49.15 13.42
C ALA A 38 -6.44 -48.92 11.93
N PRO A 39 -7.42 -48.80 11.03
CA PRO A 39 -7.11 -48.45 9.64
C PRO A 39 -6.30 -47.16 9.66
N SER A 40 -5.06 -47.21 9.14
CA SER A 40 -4.24 -46.01 9.02
C SER A 40 -4.98 -45.04 8.11
N GLU A 41 -5.31 -43.86 8.64
CA GLU A 41 -6.05 -42.86 7.88
C GLU A 41 -5.25 -42.47 6.64
N LYS A 42 -5.82 -42.70 5.45
CA LYS A 42 -5.16 -42.40 4.18
C LYS A 42 -5.53 -40.99 3.73
N TYR A 43 -4.51 -40.15 3.55
CA TYR A 43 -4.65 -38.80 3.02
C TYR A 43 -3.99 -38.68 1.64
N ILE A 44 -4.60 -37.90 0.76
CA ILE A 44 -4.08 -37.56 -0.57
C ILE A 44 -4.17 -36.05 -0.78
N MET A 45 -3.33 -35.49 -1.64
CA MET A 45 -3.57 -34.17 -2.24
C MET A 45 -4.30 -34.39 -3.57
N MET A 46 -5.42 -33.68 -3.81
CA MET A 46 -6.28 -33.93 -4.96
C MET A 46 -6.79 -32.63 -5.60
N ASN A 47 -6.91 -32.64 -6.92
CA ASN A 47 -7.63 -31.60 -7.67
C ASN A 47 -9.14 -31.81 -7.52
N VAL A 48 -9.82 -30.90 -6.82
CA VAL A 48 -11.26 -30.95 -6.55
C VAL A 48 -11.93 -29.77 -7.26
N PRO A 49 -12.85 -29.99 -8.22
CA PRO A 49 -13.57 -28.90 -8.89
C PRO A 49 -14.30 -27.99 -7.88
N TYR A 50 -14.45 -26.70 -8.19
CA TYR A 50 -15.14 -25.78 -7.28
C TYR A 50 -16.59 -26.19 -7.00
N SER A 51 -17.25 -26.83 -7.96
CA SER A 51 -18.59 -27.38 -7.80
C SER A 51 -18.69 -28.37 -6.66
N ASP A 52 -17.66 -29.21 -6.50
CA ASP A 52 -17.63 -30.28 -5.51
C ASP A 52 -17.04 -29.78 -4.19
N PHE A 53 -16.08 -28.86 -4.25
CA PHE A 53 -15.54 -28.19 -3.06
C PHE A 53 -16.62 -27.41 -2.30
N TYR A 54 -17.48 -26.68 -3.02
CA TYR A 54 -18.55 -25.87 -2.42
C TYR A 54 -19.93 -26.56 -2.43
N GLY A 55 -20.09 -27.69 -3.12
CA GLY A 55 -21.36 -28.38 -3.28
C GLY A 55 -22.36 -27.67 -4.20
N GLN A 56 -21.91 -26.68 -4.99
CA GLN A 56 -22.73 -25.94 -5.95
C GLN A 56 -21.87 -25.35 -7.06
N LYS A 57 -22.44 -25.17 -8.26
CA LYS A 57 -21.73 -24.57 -9.40
C LYS A 57 -21.30 -23.14 -9.08
N ILE A 58 -20.01 -22.86 -9.25
CA ILE A 58 -19.43 -21.52 -9.14
C ILE A 58 -18.95 -21.09 -10.52
N ASP A 59 -19.19 -19.83 -10.88
CA ASP A 59 -18.56 -19.24 -12.04
C ASP A 59 -17.09 -18.94 -11.71
N SER A 60 -16.18 -19.69 -12.32
CA SER A 60 -14.73 -19.55 -12.14
C SER A 60 -14.04 -18.95 -13.37
N VAL A 61 -14.81 -18.48 -14.38
CA VAL A 61 -14.25 -17.86 -15.57
C VAL A 61 -13.60 -16.54 -15.18
N THR A 62 -12.29 -16.44 -15.45
CA THR A 62 -11.51 -15.24 -15.13
C THR A 62 -11.28 -14.42 -16.38
N SER A 63 -11.39 -13.09 -16.29
CA SER A 63 -10.87 -12.18 -17.32
C SER A 63 -9.36 -11.96 -17.21
N ALA A 64 -8.67 -12.74 -16.37
CA ALA A 64 -7.25 -12.61 -16.16
C ALA A 64 -6.46 -13.16 -17.35
N THR A 65 -5.24 -12.67 -17.53
CA THR A 65 -4.37 -13.19 -18.57
C THR A 65 -3.93 -14.60 -18.23
N LYS A 66 -3.73 -15.44 -19.25
CA LYS A 66 -3.20 -16.82 -19.11
C LYS A 66 -1.93 -16.91 -18.25
N LYS A 67 -1.09 -15.87 -18.27
CA LYS A 67 0.12 -15.80 -17.42
C LYS A 67 -0.19 -15.69 -15.93
N LYS A 68 -1.32 -15.09 -15.54
CA LYS A 68 -1.71 -14.93 -14.13
C LYS A 68 -2.26 -16.23 -13.55
N THR A 69 -3.08 -16.95 -14.31
CA THR A 69 -3.64 -18.25 -13.94
C THR A 69 -2.56 -19.33 -13.79
N MET A 70 -1.49 -19.25 -14.59
CA MET A 70 -0.32 -20.14 -14.47
C MET A 70 0.73 -19.69 -13.43
N ASN A 71 0.44 -18.67 -12.62
CA ASN A 71 1.39 -18.18 -11.62
C ASN A 71 1.03 -18.71 -10.22
N GLU A 72 1.71 -19.77 -9.80
CA GLU A 72 1.48 -20.42 -8.50
C GLU A 72 1.58 -19.46 -7.31
N LYS A 73 2.42 -18.41 -7.38
CA LYS A 73 2.52 -17.42 -6.29
C LYS A 73 1.23 -16.60 -6.12
N ILE A 74 0.42 -16.50 -7.17
CA ILE A 74 -0.86 -15.79 -7.18
C ILE A 74 -2.00 -16.75 -6.84
N VAL A 75 -1.97 -17.98 -7.35
CA VAL A 75 -3.09 -18.93 -7.30
C VAL A 75 -2.80 -20.23 -6.54
N GLY A 76 -1.79 -20.22 -5.68
CA GLY A 76 -1.40 -21.38 -4.88
C GLY A 76 -2.58 -21.95 -4.07
N GLY A 77 -2.85 -23.24 -4.27
CA GLY A 77 -4.04 -23.94 -3.74
C GLY A 77 -5.17 -24.14 -4.75
N SER A 78 -4.98 -23.75 -6.02
CA SER A 78 -5.89 -24.03 -7.13
C SER A 78 -5.17 -24.71 -8.30
N TYR A 79 -5.94 -25.24 -9.23
CA TYR A 79 -5.44 -25.80 -10.49
C TYR A 79 -6.22 -25.23 -11.68
N HIS A 80 -5.58 -25.30 -12.85
CA HIS A 80 -6.05 -24.62 -14.05
C HIS A 80 -6.08 -25.56 -15.27
N THR A 81 -6.79 -25.16 -16.31
CA THR A 81 -6.72 -25.84 -17.61
C THR A 81 -5.28 -25.81 -18.14
N PRO A 82 -4.80 -26.80 -18.89
CA PRO A 82 -3.42 -26.83 -19.38
C PRO A 82 -2.97 -25.57 -20.14
N ASP A 83 -3.90 -24.90 -20.84
CA ASP A 83 -3.64 -23.67 -21.58
C ASP A 83 -3.72 -22.37 -20.73
N GLY A 84 -3.98 -22.52 -19.42
CA GLY A 84 -4.15 -21.44 -18.45
C GLY A 84 -5.37 -20.56 -18.69
N SER A 85 -6.34 -20.96 -19.50
CA SER A 85 -7.52 -20.13 -19.75
C SER A 85 -8.46 -20.01 -18.54
N GLN A 86 -8.55 -21.03 -17.69
CA GLN A 86 -9.51 -21.08 -16.59
C GLN A 86 -8.94 -21.74 -15.33
N ILE A 87 -9.37 -21.25 -14.16
CA ILE A 87 -9.22 -21.98 -12.89
C ILE A 87 -10.42 -22.91 -12.74
N LEU A 88 -10.18 -24.18 -12.44
CA LEU A 88 -11.23 -25.21 -12.40
C LEU A 88 -11.71 -25.52 -10.97
N GLY A 89 -10.81 -25.40 -10.00
CA GLY A 89 -11.09 -25.78 -8.62
C GLY A 89 -9.91 -25.56 -7.70
N VAL A 90 -9.83 -26.40 -6.67
CA VAL A 90 -8.82 -26.33 -5.63
C VAL A 90 -7.95 -27.58 -5.64
N THR A 91 -6.67 -27.42 -5.31
CA THR A 91 -5.78 -28.56 -5.01
C THR A 91 -5.65 -28.60 -3.50
N CYS A 92 -6.34 -29.54 -2.85
CA CYS A 92 -6.43 -29.59 -1.39
C CYS A 92 -6.34 -31.02 -0.85
N PRO A 93 -6.02 -31.19 0.45
CA PRO A 93 -5.96 -32.51 1.06
C PRO A 93 -7.34 -33.16 1.18
N VAL A 94 -7.39 -34.47 0.96
CA VAL A 94 -8.59 -35.31 1.04
C VAL A 94 -8.28 -36.54 1.89
N LYS A 95 -9.11 -36.79 2.90
CA LYS A 95 -9.18 -38.06 3.62
C LYS A 95 -9.99 -39.04 2.78
N VAL A 96 -9.38 -40.17 2.43
CA VAL A 96 -10.02 -41.23 1.65
C VAL A 96 -10.90 -42.05 2.60
N GLY A 97 -12.22 -41.95 2.44
CA GLY A 97 -13.17 -42.72 3.22
C GLY A 97 -13.14 -44.22 2.92
N GLU A 98 -13.71 -45.01 3.82
CA GLU A 98 -13.82 -46.45 3.63
C GLU A 98 -14.60 -46.79 2.35
N GLY A 99 -14.07 -47.72 1.55
CA GLY A 99 -14.69 -48.14 0.29
C GLY A 99 -14.57 -47.17 -0.88
N VAL A 100 -13.85 -46.05 -0.73
CA VAL A 100 -13.52 -45.15 -1.85
C VAL A 100 -12.44 -45.77 -2.72
N ASP A 101 -12.77 -46.06 -3.98
CA ASP A 101 -11.84 -46.56 -4.99
C ASP A 101 -11.30 -45.41 -5.84
N LEU A 102 -9.97 -45.29 -5.89
CA LEU A 102 -9.26 -44.27 -6.66
C LEU A 102 -8.66 -44.81 -7.96
N SER A 103 -8.89 -46.08 -8.30
CA SER A 103 -8.33 -46.74 -9.49
C SER A 103 -8.68 -46.04 -10.81
N ASN A 104 -9.84 -45.37 -10.85
CA ASN A 104 -10.33 -44.64 -12.02
C ASN A 104 -9.76 -43.21 -12.13
N TYR A 105 -9.00 -42.74 -11.14
CA TYR A 105 -8.42 -41.40 -11.14
C TYR A 105 -6.91 -41.44 -11.34
N LYS A 106 -6.37 -40.39 -11.96
CA LYS A 106 -4.96 -40.31 -12.31
C LYS A 106 -4.10 -40.05 -11.06
N LYS A 107 -3.30 -41.04 -10.67
CA LYS A 107 -2.20 -40.83 -9.71
C LYS A 107 -1.04 -40.13 -10.44
N VAL A 108 -0.52 -39.04 -9.87
CA VAL A 108 0.65 -38.31 -10.37
C VAL A 108 1.85 -38.50 -9.44
N ASP A 109 3.04 -38.14 -9.91
CA ASP A 109 4.29 -38.37 -9.18
C ASP A 109 4.55 -37.30 -8.10
N SER A 110 4.07 -36.07 -8.30
CA SER A 110 4.28 -34.96 -7.38
C SER A 110 3.09 -33.99 -7.30
N GLU A 111 3.03 -33.19 -6.23
CA GLU A 111 2.02 -32.11 -6.11
C GLU A 111 2.14 -31.06 -7.22
N ALA A 112 3.35 -30.84 -7.77
CA ALA A 112 3.55 -29.88 -8.85
C ALA A 112 2.79 -30.30 -10.12
N ASP A 113 2.64 -31.60 -10.37
CA ASP A 113 1.92 -32.14 -11.53
C ASP A 113 0.40 -31.93 -11.43
N LEU A 114 -0.10 -31.60 -10.24
CA LEU A 114 -1.52 -31.27 -10.04
C LEU A 114 -1.87 -29.88 -10.55
N PHE A 115 -0.92 -28.94 -10.61
CA PHE A 115 -1.21 -27.53 -10.89
C PHE A 115 -1.84 -27.28 -12.26
N ALA A 116 -1.38 -28.03 -13.27
CA ALA A 116 -1.96 -28.08 -14.61
C ALA A 116 -2.60 -29.45 -14.92
N GLY A 117 -2.94 -30.19 -13.87
CA GLY A 117 -3.51 -31.54 -13.94
C GLY A 117 -5.02 -31.56 -14.12
N ASP A 118 -5.55 -32.72 -14.47
CA ASP A 118 -6.99 -32.92 -14.66
C ASP A 118 -7.75 -32.93 -13.33
N ASN A 119 -9.07 -32.74 -13.40
CA ASN A 119 -9.96 -32.95 -12.25
C ASN A 119 -9.70 -34.33 -11.63
N TYR A 120 -9.70 -34.39 -10.30
CA TYR A 120 -9.51 -35.61 -9.51
C TYR A 120 -8.14 -36.27 -9.64
N SER A 121 -7.17 -35.67 -10.34
CA SER A 121 -5.77 -36.10 -10.26
C SER A 121 -5.29 -36.01 -8.81
N TYR A 122 -4.47 -36.96 -8.36
CA TYR A 122 -4.04 -37.03 -6.96
C TYR A 122 -2.61 -37.55 -6.75
N VAL A 123 -2.04 -37.21 -5.60
CA VAL A 123 -0.79 -37.77 -5.07
C VAL A 123 -0.98 -38.13 -3.60
N GLU A 124 -0.33 -39.19 -3.13
CA GLU A 124 -0.39 -39.60 -1.72
C GLU A 124 0.44 -38.67 -0.84
N ILE A 125 -0.06 -38.37 0.36
CA ILE A 125 0.67 -37.58 1.36
C ILE A 125 0.75 -38.36 2.67
N SER A 126 1.87 -38.23 3.38
CA SER A 126 2.13 -38.96 4.63
C SER A 126 1.75 -38.17 5.88
N GLU A 127 1.60 -36.85 5.77
CA GLU A 127 1.28 -35.98 6.90
C GLU A 127 -0.23 -35.77 7.04
N THR A 128 -0.73 -35.77 8.28
CA THR A 128 -2.12 -35.41 8.57
C THR A 128 -2.30 -33.90 8.40
N PRO A 129 -3.13 -33.44 7.45
CA PRO A 129 -3.32 -32.03 7.16
C PRO A 129 -4.23 -31.35 8.19
N LYS A 130 -4.04 -30.03 8.40
CA LYS A 130 -4.90 -29.22 9.29
C LYS A 130 -6.29 -28.94 8.69
N PHE A 131 -6.37 -28.91 7.37
CA PHE A 131 -7.62 -28.84 6.60
C PHE A 131 -7.67 -30.00 5.62
N TYR A 132 -8.80 -30.68 5.55
CA TYR A 132 -9.05 -31.69 4.52
C TYR A 132 -10.56 -31.81 4.25
N LEU A 133 -10.87 -32.30 3.05
CA LEU A 133 -12.18 -32.83 2.72
C LEU A 133 -12.22 -34.32 3.06
N GLU A 134 -13.39 -34.86 3.38
CA GLU A 134 -13.62 -36.29 3.44
C GLU A 134 -14.35 -36.74 2.17
N ALA A 135 -13.72 -37.68 1.47
CA ALA A 135 -14.28 -38.32 0.29
C ALA A 135 -15.14 -39.52 0.69
N THR A 136 -16.33 -39.60 0.10
CA THR A 136 -17.23 -40.74 0.27
C THR A 136 -17.73 -41.20 -1.08
N ASN A 137 -17.96 -42.50 -1.22
CA ASN A 137 -18.60 -43.06 -2.41
C ASN A 137 -20.11 -42.99 -2.26
N ALA A 138 -20.77 -42.25 -3.15
CA ALA A 138 -22.22 -42.17 -3.22
C ALA A 138 -22.66 -42.29 -4.67
N ASP A 139 -23.50 -43.29 -4.97
CA ASP A 139 -24.10 -43.48 -6.30
C ASP A 139 -23.07 -43.69 -7.44
N GLY A 140 -21.90 -44.26 -7.13
CA GLY A 140 -20.83 -44.50 -8.10
C GLY A 140 -19.97 -43.27 -8.44
N ALA A 141 -20.18 -42.14 -7.75
CA ALA A 141 -19.35 -40.94 -7.83
C ALA A 141 -18.76 -40.57 -6.47
N ILE A 142 -17.59 -39.94 -6.48
CA ILE A 142 -16.95 -39.41 -5.27
C ILE A 142 -17.66 -38.11 -4.86
N LYS A 143 -18.05 -38.00 -3.59
CA LYS A 143 -18.59 -36.77 -2.99
C LYS A 143 -17.65 -36.28 -1.90
N PHE A 144 -17.52 -34.97 -1.79
CA PHE A 144 -16.65 -34.32 -0.81
C PHE A 144 -17.47 -33.55 0.22
N SER A 145 -17.03 -33.60 1.46
CA SER A 145 -17.58 -32.77 2.53
C SER A 145 -16.48 -32.34 3.48
N ILE A 146 -16.67 -31.22 4.18
CA ILE A 146 -15.77 -30.82 5.27
C ILE A 146 -16.25 -31.53 6.55
N PRO A 147 -15.42 -32.35 7.21
CA PRO A 147 -15.81 -33.05 8.44
C PRO A 147 -16.13 -32.09 9.58
N GLU A 148 -17.06 -32.48 10.46
CA GLU A 148 -17.44 -31.67 11.62
C GLU A 148 -16.25 -31.40 12.57
N ALA A 149 -15.30 -32.32 12.69
CA ALA A 149 -14.08 -32.10 13.46
C ALA A 149 -13.23 -30.95 12.89
N VAL A 150 -13.12 -30.86 11.56
CA VAL A 150 -12.38 -29.78 10.87
C VAL A 150 -13.15 -28.45 10.97
N LYS A 151 -14.48 -28.46 10.89
CA LYS A 151 -15.29 -27.25 11.12
C LYS A 151 -15.12 -26.72 12.55
N LYS A 152 -15.14 -27.60 13.55
CA LYS A 152 -14.98 -27.24 14.97
C LYS A 152 -13.58 -26.71 15.33
N SER A 153 -12.55 -27.07 14.55
CA SER A 153 -11.19 -26.56 14.75
C SER A 153 -10.94 -25.19 14.10
N ALA A 154 -11.97 -24.57 13.52
CA ALA A 154 -11.88 -23.23 12.93
C ALA A 154 -11.39 -22.19 13.95
N LYS A 155 -10.41 -21.40 13.53
CA LYS A 155 -9.76 -20.37 14.36
C LYS A 155 -10.43 -19.03 14.12
N GLN A 156 -10.87 -18.37 15.18
CA GLN A 156 -11.35 -16.99 15.09
C GLN A 156 -10.15 -16.04 14.94
N VAL A 157 -10.24 -15.13 13.97
CA VAL A 157 -9.26 -14.07 13.73
C VAL A 157 -10.01 -12.75 13.58
N ASN A 158 -9.38 -11.66 14.00
CA ASN A 158 -9.98 -10.32 13.90
C ASN A 158 -9.00 -9.34 13.25
N PRO A 159 -8.65 -9.54 11.96
CA PRO A 159 -7.92 -8.53 11.22
C PRO A 159 -8.74 -7.24 11.18
N GLU A 160 -8.08 -6.09 11.03
CA GLU A 160 -8.80 -4.87 10.75
C GLU A 160 -9.34 -4.99 9.31
N VAL A 161 -10.67 -5.01 9.19
CA VAL A 161 -11.33 -4.99 7.88
C VAL A 161 -11.73 -3.55 7.62
N GLY A 162 -11.10 -2.95 6.60
CA GLY A 162 -11.43 -1.58 6.21
C GLY A 162 -12.86 -1.45 5.67
N GLU A 163 -13.26 -0.23 5.35
CA GLU A 163 -14.48 -0.02 4.57
C GLU A 163 -14.35 -0.69 3.20
N ILE A 164 -15.49 -1.08 2.62
CA ILE A 164 -15.51 -1.61 1.26
C ILE A 164 -15.06 -0.52 0.30
N ALA A 165 -14.03 -0.81 -0.48
CA ALA A 165 -13.60 0.06 -1.55
C ALA A 165 -14.51 -0.16 -2.74
N ILE A 166 -15.17 0.91 -3.20
CA ILE A 166 -15.79 0.94 -4.52
C ILE A 166 -14.70 1.27 -5.52
N THR A 167 -14.62 0.52 -6.60
CA THR A 167 -13.54 0.64 -7.57
C THR A 167 -14.08 0.77 -8.98
N ASP A 168 -13.46 1.64 -9.77
CA ASP A 168 -13.68 1.72 -11.22
C ASP A 168 -12.83 0.69 -11.99
N ASP A 169 -12.29 -0.34 -11.32
CA ASP A 169 -11.52 -1.38 -11.98
C ASP A 169 -12.48 -2.25 -12.81
N ARG A 170 -12.12 -2.54 -14.06
CA ARG A 170 -12.96 -3.30 -15.00
C ARG A 170 -13.26 -4.73 -14.53
N HIS A 171 -12.57 -5.18 -13.48
CA HIS A 171 -12.66 -6.55 -12.99
C HIS A 171 -13.49 -6.68 -11.71
N VAL A 172 -13.72 -5.59 -10.95
CA VAL A 172 -14.49 -5.60 -9.70
C VAL A 172 -15.16 -4.26 -9.44
N ASP A 173 -16.40 -4.28 -8.95
CA ASP A 173 -17.11 -3.08 -8.50
C ASP A 173 -16.91 -2.84 -7.00
N TYR A 174 -16.75 -3.92 -6.24
CA TYR A 174 -16.57 -3.93 -4.80
C TYR A 174 -15.28 -4.65 -4.42
N ALA A 175 -14.51 -4.09 -3.48
CA ALA A 175 -13.32 -4.72 -2.93
C ALA A 175 -13.26 -4.58 -1.40
N ILE A 176 -13.26 -5.71 -0.71
CA ILE A 176 -12.98 -5.82 0.72
C ILE A 176 -11.47 -6.04 0.89
N LYS A 177 -10.80 -5.17 1.65
CA LYS A 177 -9.37 -5.27 1.93
C LYS A 177 -9.13 -5.56 3.40
N LEU A 178 -8.41 -6.65 3.67
CA LEU A 178 -7.96 -7.01 5.01
C LEU A 178 -6.64 -6.31 5.31
N LYS A 179 -6.52 -5.73 6.51
CA LYS A 179 -5.27 -5.26 7.08
C LYS A 179 -4.81 -6.22 8.17
N ASN A 180 -3.51 -6.26 8.43
CA ASN A 180 -2.89 -7.19 9.39
C ASN A 180 -3.19 -8.68 9.08
N TYR A 181 -3.47 -8.99 7.82
CA TYR A 181 -3.79 -10.35 7.36
C TYR A 181 -2.61 -11.30 7.53
N GLU A 182 -1.38 -10.78 7.51
CA GLU A 182 -0.13 -11.50 7.70
C GLU A 182 -0.05 -12.23 9.06
N THR A 183 -0.92 -11.86 10.00
CA THR A 183 -1.05 -12.55 11.31
C THR A 183 -1.63 -13.97 11.19
N PHE A 184 -2.31 -14.30 10.09
CA PHE A 184 -2.91 -15.62 9.88
C PHE A 184 -2.81 -16.15 8.43
N LEU A 185 -2.65 -15.27 7.44
CA LEU A 185 -2.35 -15.61 6.05
C LEU A 185 -0.87 -15.35 5.76
N HIS A 186 -0.02 -16.32 6.12
CA HIS A 186 1.41 -16.23 5.90
C HIS A 186 1.78 -16.38 4.41
N GLU A 187 3.03 -16.08 4.08
CA GLU A 187 3.53 -16.14 2.70
C GLU A 187 3.31 -17.52 2.07
N ASN A 188 3.50 -18.61 2.83
CA ASN A 188 3.36 -19.98 2.35
C ASN A 188 1.96 -20.58 2.54
N THR A 189 1.02 -19.87 3.21
CA THR A 189 -0.34 -20.38 3.45
C THR A 189 -1.10 -20.49 2.13
N LYS A 190 -1.45 -21.68 1.66
CA LYS A 190 -2.29 -21.86 0.46
C LYS A 190 -3.74 -21.54 0.81
N VAL A 191 -4.44 -20.79 -0.06
CA VAL A 191 -5.86 -20.49 0.12
C VAL A 191 -6.63 -21.34 -0.87
N TYR A 192 -7.44 -22.27 -0.36
CA TYR A 192 -8.26 -23.14 -1.18
C TYR A 192 -9.54 -22.42 -1.60
N GLY A 193 -10.16 -21.70 -0.66
CA GLY A 193 -11.37 -20.94 -0.95
C GLY A 193 -11.71 -19.94 0.12
N VAL A 194 -12.66 -19.06 -0.21
CA VAL A 194 -13.22 -18.09 0.72
C VAL A 194 -14.73 -18.09 0.59
N THR A 195 -15.41 -17.99 1.72
CA THR A 195 -16.84 -17.68 1.74
C THR A 195 -17.09 -16.38 2.47
N ILE A 196 -18.06 -15.62 1.97
CA ILE A 196 -18.59 -14.47 2.68
C ILE A 196 -20.03 -14.76 3.05
N GLU A 197 -20.39 -14.36 4.27
CA GLU A 197 -21.71 -14.49 4.82
C GLU A 197 -22.19 -13.11 5.26
N GLY A 198 -23.46 -12.85 5.00
CA GLY A 198 -24.06 -11.57 5.29
C GLY A 198 -25.51 -11.56 4.85
N GLY A 199 -26.11 -10.38 4.76
CA GLY A 199 -27.47 -10.26 4.28
C GLY A 199 -28.03 -8.86 4.44
N GLY A 200 -29.12 -8.62 3.73
CA GLY A 200 -30.01 -7.50 3.97
C GLY A 200 -31.17 -7.89 4.91
N TYR A 201 -32.34 -7.28 4.71
CA TYR A 201 -33.49 -7.38 5.60
C TYR A 201 -34.19 -8.75 5.67
N SER A 202 -33.96 -9.70 4.74
CA SER A 202 -34.87 -10.83 4.56
C SER A 202 -34.25 -12.24 4.50
N SER A 203 -32.93 -12.42 4.60
CA SER A 203 -32.31 -13.73 4.90
C SER A 203 -30.78 -13.67 4.88
N LYS A 204 -30.15 -14.55 5.66
CA LYS A 204 -28.72 -14.85 5.58
C LYS A 204 -28.38 -15.38 4.19
N GLN A 205 -27.39 -14.75 3.56
CA GLN A 205 -26.81 -15.09 2.27
C GLN A 205 -25.39 -15.57 2.50
N ILE A 206 -25.01 -16.62 1.77
CA ILE A 206 -23.64 -17.14 1.73
C ILE A 206 -23.20 -17.09 0.27
N ARG A 207 -21.98 -16.64 0.05
CA ARG A 207 -21.35 -16.64 -1.25
C ARG A 207 -19.99 -17.31 -1.17
N HIS A 208 -19.73 -18.12 -2.19
CA HIS A 208 -18.48 -18.83 -2.38
C HIS A 208 -17.65 -18.12 -3.44
N LEU A 209 -16.35 -18.00 -3.19
CA LEU A 209 -15.45 -17.17 -3.97
C LEU A 209 -14.35 -18.02 -4.61
N ALA A 210 -14.01 -17.71 -5.86
CA ALA A 210 -12.96 -18.39 -6.60
C ALA A 210 -11.65 -17.57 -6.65
N GLN A 211 -10.52 -18.26 -6.76
CA GLN A 211 -9.21 -17.64 -6.93
C GLN A 211 -9.13 -16.80 -8.21
N ILE A 212 -8.31 -15.74 -8.19
CA ILE A 212 -8.16 -14.70 -9.25
C ILE A 212 -9.41 -13.88 -9.53
N ARG A 213 -10.57 -14.54 -9.69
CA ARG A 213 -11.84 -13.90 -10.00
C ARG A 213 -12.34 -13.08 -8.82
N ASN A 214 -12.25 -13.62 -7.61
CA ASN A 214 -12.72 -12.93 -6.42
C ASN A 214 -11.60 -12.71 -5.40
N ILE A 215 -10.63 -13.62 -5.30
CA ILE A 215 -9.55 -13.50 -4.31
C ILE A 215 -8.32 -12.90 -5.01
N TYR A 216 -8.12 -11.59 -4.82
CA TYR A 216 -7.06 -10.80 -5.42
C TYR A 216 -5.90 -10.62 -4.46
N LYS A 217 -4.91 -11.52 -4.51
CA LYS A 217 -3.96 -11.67 -3.39
C LYS A 217 -4.75 -12.14 -2.15
N LYS A 218 -4.11 -12.93 -1.27
CA LYS A 218 -4.81 -13.63 -0.17
C LYS A 218 -5.68 -12.72 0.73
N TYR A 219 -5.43 -11.42 0.75
CA TYR A 219 -6.04 -10.42 1.64
C TYR A 219 -7.06 -9.46 1.00
N GLN A 220 -7.27 -9.52 -0.31
CA GLN A 220 -8.27 -8.65 -0.96
C GLN A 220 -9.30 -9.51 -1.67
N ILE A 221 -10.55 -9.32 -1.29
CA ILE A 221 -11.71 -10.00 -1.83
C ILE A 221 -12.46 -9.01 -2.71
N GLY A 222 -12.78 -9.39 -3.94
CA GLY A 222 -13.46 -8.54 -4.89
C GLY A 222 -14.62 -9.25 -5.58
N ALA A 223 -15.57 -8.44 -6.06
CA ALA A 223 -16.74 -8.92 -6.77
C ALA A 223 -17.35 -7.81 -7.65
N SER A 224 -17.98 -8.21 -8.75
CA SER A 224 -18.85 -7.33 -9.54
C SER A 224 -20.16 -7.02 -8.81
N LYS A 225 -20.94 -6.08 -9.36
CA LYS A 225 -22.29 -5.74 -8.89
C LYS A 225 -23.25 -6.91 -9.01
N GLU A 226 -23.21 -7.63 -10.12
CA GLU A 226 -24.00 -8.83 -10.34
C GLU A 226 -23.61 -9.92 -9.34
N GLU A 227 -22.30 -10.05 -9.10
CA GLU A 227 -21.75 -10.90 -8.06
C GLU A 227 -21.95 -10.36 -6.65
N MET A 228 -22.43 -9.16 -6.39
CA MET A 228 -22.84 -8.79 -5.03
C MET A 228 -24.34 -9.01 -4.87
N GLY A 229 -25.13 -8.70 -5.91
CA GLY A 229 -26.53 -9.08 -6.01
C GLY A 229 -27.30 -8.78 -4.71
N LYS A 230 -27.76 -9.84 -4.03
CA LYS A 230 -28.54 -9.77 -2.78
C LYS A 230 -27.79 -9.19 -1.57
N PHE A 231 -26.47 -9.05 -1.64
CA PHE A 231 -25.69 -8.39 -0.60
C PHE A 231 -25.80 -6.85 -0.68
N ILE A 232 -26.15 -6.29 -1.84
CA ILE A 232 -26.23 -4.84 -2.05
C ILE A 232 -27.33 -4.24 -1.15
N GLY A 233 -26.98 -3.18 -0.42
CA GLY A 233 -27.81 -2.57 0.62
C GLY A 233 -27.83 -3.34 1.94
N GLY A 234 -27.11 -4.46 2.02
CA GLY A 234 -26.94 -5.28 3.23
C GLY A 234 -25.55 -5.14 3.84
N VAL A 235 -25.22 -6.09 4.71
CA VAL A 235 -23.91 -6.16 5.37
C VAL A 235 -23.27 -7.54 5.24
N VAL A 236 -21.95 -7.60 5.11
CA VAL A 236 -21.15 -8.81 5.34
C VAL A 236 -20.82 -8.88 6.83
N THR A 237 -21.12 -10.02 7.43
CA THR A 237 -20.99 -10.26 8.89
C THR A 237 -19.96 -11.32 9.23
N LYS A 238 -19.59 -12.16 8.27
CA LYS A 238 -18.56 -13.18 8.45
C LYS A 238 -17.82 -13.47 7.15
N ILE A 239 -16.52 -13.72 7.25
CA ILE A 239 -15.67 -14.20 6.16
C ILE A 239 -14.95 -15.46 6.64
N THR A 240 -15.03 -16.55 5.89
CA THR A 240 -14.37 -17.81 6.22
C THR A 240 -13.34 -18.14 5.15
N TYR A 241 -12.10 -18.34 5.56
CA TYR A 241 -10.99 -18.80 4.73
C TYR A 241 -10.73 -20.29 4.95
N TYR A 242 -10.66 -21.04 3.86
CA TYR A 242 -10.20 -22.43 3.85
C TYR A 242 -8.75 -22.46 3.38
N THR A 243 -7.84 -22.88 4.24
CA THR A 243 -6.40 -22.77 3.97
C THR A 243 -5.63 -24.03 4.34
N SER A 244 -4.37 -24.13 3.88
CA SER A 244 -3.45 -25.19 4.31
C SER A 244 -3.21 -25.22 5.83
N ASP A 245 -3.41 -24.09 6.52
CA ASP A 245 -3.20 -23.94 7.95
C ASP A 245 -4.47 -24.17 8.81
N GLY A 246 -5.55 -24.64 8.16
CA GLY A 246 -6.86 -24.83 8.76
C GLY A 246 -7.89 -23.80 8.27
N ILE A 247 -9.03 -23.78 8.95
CA ILE A 247 -10.11 -22.81 8.70
C ILE A 247 -9.89 -21.58 9.57
N TYR A 248 -9.95 -20.39 8.97
CA TYR A 248 -9.96 -19.11 9.69
C TYR A 248 -11.30 -18.41 9.49
N GLU A 249 -11.88 -17.92 10.57
CA GLU A 249 -13.14 -17.18 10.56
C GLU A 249 -12.92 -15.75 11.06
N ILE A 250 -13.29 -14.79 10.23
CA ILE A 250 -13.43 -13.39 10.60
C ILE A 250 -14.91 -13.16 10.88
N SER A 251 -15.29 -13.11 12.15
CA SER A 251 -16.67 -12.98 12.61
C SER A 251 -16.89 -11.64 13.32
N ASN A 252 -18.15 -11.31 13.65
CA ASN A 252 -18.53 -10.08 14.36
C ASN A 252 -18.12 -8.78 13.64
N ILE A 253 -17.96 -8.85 12.32
CA ILE A 253 -17.73 -7.69 11.46
C ILE A 253 -19.06 -7.14 10.95
N ARG A 254 -19.05 -5.89 10.49
CA ARG A 254 -20.20 -5.28 9.81
C ARG A 254 -19.73 -4.40 8.67
N ILE A 255 -19.65 -4.99 7.49
CA ILE A 255 -19.20 -4.29 6.28
C ILE A 255 -20.44 -4.01 5.44
N SER A 256 -20.86 -2.75 5.39
CA SER A 256 -21.95 -2.33 4.50
C SER A 256 -21.54 -2.49 3.04
N ILE A 257 -22.44 -3.04 2.23
CA ILE A 257 -22.29 -3.13 0.77
C ILE A 257 -23.21 -2.06 0.18
N PRO A 258 -22.70 -0.87 -0.16
CA PRO A 258 -23.55 0.25 -0.53
C PRO A 258 -24.15 0.07 -1.93
N LYS A 259 -25.28 0.72 -2.19
CA LYS A 259 -25.84 0.87 -3.53
C LYS A 259 -25.00 1.84 -4.34
N LEU A 260 -24.55 1.41 -5.52
CA LEU A 260 -23.84 2.30 -6.44
C LEU A 260 -24.77 3.34 -7.06
N ILE A 261 -24.26 4.55 -7.23
CA ILE A 261 -24.90 5.63 -7.99
C ILE A 261 -24.01 5.92 -9.19
N ASP A 262 -24.57 5.87 -10.39
CA ASP A 262 -23.84 6.28 -11.59
C ASP A 262 -23.83 7.81 -11.67
N ASN A 263 -22.64 8.38 -11.77
CA ASN A 263 -22.45 9.83 -11.96
C ASN A 263 -21.51 10.14 -13.14
N LYS A 264 -21.32 9.20 -14.08
CA LYS A 264 -20.43 9.40 -15.22
C LYS A 264 -20.81 10.61 -16.09
N ALA A 265 -22.10 10.92 -16.18
CA ALA A 265 -22.64 12.06 -16.93
C ALA A 265 -22.82 13.33 -16.06
N GLY A 266 -22.47 13.28 -14.77
CA GLY A 266 -22.70 14.40 -13.84
C GLY A 266 -24.18 14.65 -13.54
N GLU A 267 -25.03 13.63 -13.64
CA GLU A 267 -26.48 13.76 -13.42
C GLU A 267 -26.86 13.78 -11.93
N ALA A 268 -26.07 13.15 -11.07
CA ALA A 268 -26.35 13.01 -9.64
C ALA A 268 -25.65 14.09 -8.80
N LEU A 269 -24.40 14.40 -9.15
CA LEU A 269 -23.61 15.47 -8.52
C LEU A 269 -22.77 16.15 -9.58
N LYS A 270 -22.88 17.47 -9.70
CA LYS A 270 -22.10 18.25 -10.67
C LYS A 270 -21.75 19.64 -10.16
N VAL A 271 -20.56 20.07 -10.51
CA VAL A 271 -20.06 21.44 -10.34
C VAL A 271 -19.47 21.86 -11.68
N ASP A 272 -19.79 23.06 -12.15
CA ASP A 272 -19.19 23.58 -13.38
C ASP A 272 -17.78 24.15 -13.11
N ASN A 273 -16.94 24.19 -14.13
CA ASN A 273 -15.62 24.83 -14.05
C ASN A 273 -15.78 26.33 -13.72
N VAL A 274 -14.82 26.88 -12.98
CA VAL A 274 -14.88 28.27 -12.52
C VAL A 274 -13.56 29.00 -12.69
N PRO A 275 -13.55 30.31 -12.98
CA PRO A 275 -12.33 31.10 -12.94
C PRO A 275 -11.74 31.19 -11.52
N TYR A 276 -10.42 31.26 -11.42
CA TYR A 276 -9.71 31.50 -10.17
C TYR A 276 -10.15 32.79 -9.50
N GLY A 277 -10.31 32.76 -8.18
CA GLY A 277 -10.84 33.88 -7.39
C GLY A 277 -12.37 34.00 -7.41
N THR A 278 -13.09 33.09 -8.07
CA THR A 278 -14.55 33.00 -7.93
C THR A 278 -14.92 32.70 -6.49
N GLY A 279 -15.71 33.57 -5.85
CA GLY A 279 -16.06 33.42 -4.43
C GLY A 279 -16.89 32.18 -4.11
N SER A 280 -17.92 31.88 -4.93
CA SER A 280 -18.74 30.67 -4.78
C SER A 280 -19.29 30.21 -6.13
N THR A 281 -19.64 28.93 -6.23
CA THR A 281 -20.20 28.31 -7.44
C THR A 281 -21.45 27.48 -7.15
N PRO A 282 -22.45 27.43 -8.06
CA PRO A 282 -23.57 26.51 -7.95
C PRO A 282 -23.12 25.03 -7.96
N VAL A 283 -23.90 24.19 -7.27
CA VAL A 283 -23.78 22.74 -7.30
C VAL A 283 -25.13 22.14 -7.66
N THR A 284 -25.14 21.27 -8.66
CA THR A 284 -26.29 20.43 -8.96
C THR A 284 -26.23 19.18 -8.10
N VAL A 285 -27.27 18.97 -7.28
CA VAL A 285 -27.42 17.78 -6.44
C VAL A 285 -28.75 17.12 -6.78
N ASN A 286 -28.68 15.91 -7.30
CA ASN A 286 -29.82 15.07 -7.64
C ASN A 286 -29.55 13.64 -7.15
N LEU A 287 -29.47 13.52 -5.83
CA LEU A 287 -29.21 12.26 -5.14
C LEU A 287 -30.53 11.61 -4.73
N PRO A 288 -30.60 10.27 -4.57
CA PRO A 288 -31.81 9.58 -4.13
C PRO A 288 -32.35 10.12 -2.80
N ASP A 289 -33.67 10.11 -2.58
CA ASP A 289 -34.31 10.70 -1.38
C ASP A 289 -33.75 10.20 -0.03
N ARG A 290 -33.28 8.95 0.03
CA ARG A 290 -32.70 8.35 1.25
C ARG A 290 -31.21 8.65 1.43
N TYR A 291 -30.58 9.30 0.46
CA TYR A 291 -29.18 9.70 0.53
C TYR A 291 -29.05 10.93 1.43
N ILE A 292 -28.47 10.77 2.62
CA ILE A 292 -28.25 11.89 3.53
C ILE A 292 -26.82 12.39 3.34
N GLY A 293 -26.67 13.34 2.42
CA GLY A 293 -25.37 13.81 1.94
C GLY A 293 -24.60 14.67 2.93
N GLU A 294 -23.35 14.30 3.17
CA GLU A 294 -22.30 15.15 3.70
C GLU A 294 -21.28 15.44 2.61
N TYR A 295 -20.92 16.71 2.42
CA TYR A 295 -20.12 17.15 1.29
C TYR A 295 -18.69 17.48 1.71
N PHE A 296 -17.75 17.08 0.86
CA PHE A 296 -16.32 17.27 1.08
C PHE A 296 -15.68 17.80 -0.18
N LEU A 297 -15.04 18.96 -0.09
CA LEU A 297 -14.26 19.57 -1.16
C LEU A 297 -12.77 19.30 -0.88
N ASP A 298 -12.15 18.51 -1.75
CA ASP A 298 -10.78 17.99 -1.60
C ASP A 298 -10.52 17.36 -0.23
N GLY A 299 -11.54 16.66 0.29
CA GLY A 299 -11.51 15.99 1.59
C GLY A 299 -11.87 16.87 2.79
N ASN A 300 -11.99 18.19 2.61
CA ASN A 300 -12.44 19.11 3.66
C ASN A 300 -13.96 19.19 3.68
N LYS A 301 -14.58 19.04 4.86
CA LYS A 301 -16.03 19.14 4.99
C LYS A 301 -16.51 20.55 4.62
N VAL A 302 -17.53 20.63 3.76
CA VAL A 302 -18.15 21.89 3.32
C VAL A 302 -19.67 21.80 3.44
N ASN A 303 -20.32 22.96 3.49
CA ASN A 303 -21.77 23.08 3.39
C ASN A 303 -22.17 23.48 1.98
N ILE A 304 -23.31 22.97 1.52
CA ILE A 304 -23.98 23.48 0.33
C ILE A 304 -25.10 24.41 0.79
N ASP A 305 -24.84 25.71 0.75
CA ASP A 305 -25.78 26.74 1.19
C ASP A 305 -26.50 27.32 -0.02
N ASN A 306 -27.83 27.22 -0.04
CA ASN A 306 -28.66 27.63 -1.17
C ASN A 306 -28.18 27.08 -2.53
N GLY A 307 -27.72 25.82 -2.54
CA GLY A 307 -27.23 25.16 -3.75
C GLY A 307 -25.84 25.62 -4.21
N ARG A 308 -25.01 26.19 -3.33
CA ARG A 308 -23.67 26.69 -3.68
C ARG A 308 -22.59 26.22 -2.71
N ILE A 309 -21.36 26.15 -3.19
CA ILE A 309 -20.14 25.95 -2.39
C ILE A 309 -19.20 27.14 -2.53
N VAL A 310 -18.42 27.44 -1.49
CA VAL A 310 -17.37 28.46 -1.50
C VAL A 310 -16.14 27.93 -2.25
N THR A 311 -15.58 28.75 -3.12
CA THR A 311 -14.44 28.40 -4.00
C THR A 311 -13.30 29.43 -3.97
N SER A 312 -13.39 30.46 -3.14
CA SER A 312 -12.42 31.57 -3.10
C SER A 312 -10.98 31.13 -2.83
N ASP A 313 -10.83 30.07 -2.03
CA ASP A 313 -9.54 29.63 -1.48
C ASP A 313 -8.96 28.44 -2.27
N LEU A 314 -9.60 28.08 -3.39
CA LEU A 314 -9.12 26.98 -4.23
C LEU A 314 -7.97 27.42 -5.12
N SER A 315 -6.94 26.59 -5.19
CA SER A 315 -5.85 26.74 -6.16
C SER A 315 -6.36 26.59 -7.60
N VAL A 316 -5.55 26.97 -8.58
CA VAL A 316 -5.81 26.59 -9.98
C VAL A 316 -5.58 25.08 -10.13
N GLY A 317 -6.46 24.40 -10.85
CA GLY A 317 -6.35 22.96 -11.10
C GLY A 317 -7.67 22.21 -10.99
N VAL A 318 -7.60 20.88 -11.00
CA VAL A 318 -8.76 20.00 -10.81
C VAL A 318 -9.06 19.84 -9.32
N HIS A 319 -10.31 20.07 -8.96
CA HIS A 319 -10.85 19.89 -7.61
C HIS A 319 -11.92 18.81 -7.60
N LYS A 320 -12.09 18.18 -6.44
CA LYS A 320 -13.02 17.08 -6.23
C LYS A 320 -14.03 17.42 -5.15
N LEU A 321 -15.31 17.46 -5.53
CA LEU A 321 -16.42 17.45 -4.59
C LEU A 321 -16.91 16.01 -4.40
N THR A 322 -16.97 15.55 -3.15
CA THR A 322 -17.48 14.23 -2.78
C THR A 322 -18.72 14.37 -1.92
N ALA A 323 -19.84 13.79 -2.35
CA ALA A 323 -20.96 13.51 -1.46
C ALA A 323 -20.73 12.15 -0.80
N LYS A 324 -20.90 12.09 0.53
CA LYS A 324 -20.90 10.86 1.32
C LYS A 324 -22.25 10.66 1.97
N ASP A 325 -22.81 9.48 1.84
CA ASP A 325 -24.06 9.14 2.53
C ASP A 325 -23.77 8.83 4.00
N ARG A 326 -24.41 9.59 4.90
CA ARG A 326 -24.25 9.42 6.36
C ARG A 326 -24.55 7.99 6.81
N PHE A 327 -25.51 7.33 6.18
CA PHE A 327 -25.92 5.98 6.55
C PHE A 327 -25.19 4.86 5.79
N LYS A 328 -24.33 5.22 4.82
CA LYS A 328 -23.60 4.27 3.96
C LYS A 328 -24.52 3.26 3.26
N GLU A 329 -25.79 3.62 3.04
CA GLU A 329 -26.72 2.86 2.20
C GLU A 329 -26.31 3.01 0.73
N TYR A 330 -25.76 4.17 0.36
CA TYR A 330 -25.27 4.48 -0.98
C TYR A 330 -23.77 4.74 -0.99
N ALA A 331 -23.15 4.50 -2.14
CA ALA A 331 -21.74 4.78 -2.36
C ALA A 331 -21.50 6.29 -2.40
N ASN A 332 -20.25 6.69 -2.14
CA ASN A 332 -19.84 8.07 -2.32
C ASN A 332 -20.04 8.48 -3.79
N VAL A 333 -20.48 9.71 -4.01
CA VAL A 333 -20.65 10.28 -5.35
C VAL A 333 -19.63 11.38 -5.53
N ASP A 334 -18.78 11.23 -6.53
CA ASP A 334 -17.72 12.17 -6.84
C ASP A 334 -18.11 13.06 -8.03
N ALA A 335 -17.80 14.35 -7.93
CA ALA A 335 -17.84 15.31 -9.02
C ALA A 335 -16.49 16.03 -9.11
N TYR A 336 -16.01 16.21 -10.33
CA TYR A 336 -14.76 16.91 -10.60
C TYR A 336 -15.04 18.18 -11.38
N PHE A 337 -14.35 19.25 -11.02
CA PHE A 337 -14.42 20.52 -11.74
C PHE A 337 -13.04 21.18 -11.71
N THR A 338 -12.79 22.08 -12.64
CA THR A 338 -11.52 22.75 -12.79
C THR A 338 -11.65 24.23 -12.44
N VAL A 339 -10.77 24.70 -11.55
CA VAL A 339 -10.53 26.12 -11.33
C VAL A 339 -9.55 26.59 -12.40
N THR A 340 -9.97 27.51 -13.26
CA THR A 340 -9.23 27.92 -14.47
C THR A 340 -8.60 29.30 -14.32
N THR A 341 -7.53 29.54 -15.07
CA THR A 341 -6.87 30.84 -15.14
C THR A 341 -6.40 31.15 -16.56
N ASP A 342 -6.42 32.43 -16.92
CA ASP A 342 -5.83 32.93 -18.16
C ASP A 342 -4.31 33.19 -18.05
N LYS A 343 -3.74 33.09 -16.83
CA LYS A 343 -2.31 33.24 -16.59
C LYS A 343 -1.51 32.14 -17.30
N MET A 344 -0.38 32.51 -17.88
CA MET A 344 0.59 31.59 -18.48
C MET A 344 1.97 31.79 -17.84
N PRO A 345 2.24 31.18 -16.68
CA PRO A 345 3.47 31.40 -15.91
C PRO A 345 4.68 30.63 -16.44
N ALA A 346 4.53 29.92 -17.56
CA ALA A 346 5.50 28.99 -18.10
C ALA A 346 5.78 29.28 -19.57
N LYS A 347 7.05 29.16 -19.97
CA LYS A 347 7.51 29.21 -21.36
C LYS A 347 8.52 28.10 -21.62
N TYR A 348 8.65 27.69 -22.87
CA TYR A 348 9.72 26.80 -23.28
C TYR A 348 11.03 27.60 -23.44
N ASP A 349 12.13 27.08 -22.91
CA ASP A 349 13.45 27.73 -22.96
C ASP A 349 14.12 27.68 -24.33
N GLY A 350 13.52 27.00 -25.30
CA GLY A 350 14.11 26.76 -26.61
C GLY A 350 15.14 25.65 -26.63
N LYS A 351 15.29 24.87 -25.54
CA LYS A 351 16.25 23.78 -25.41
C LYS A 351 15.59 22.51 -24.90
N LYS A 352 15.55 22.30 -23.58
CA LYS A 352 15.06 21.07 -22.96
C LYS A 352 14.34 21.34 -21.64
N SER A 353 13.81 22.54 -21.44
CA SER A 353 13.08 22.85 -20.21
C SER A 353 11.90 23.77 -20.47
N ILE A 354 10.84 23.54 -19.70
CA ILE A 354 9.83 24.55 -19.42
C ILE A 354 10.35 25.36 -18.24
N VAL A 355 10.41 26.68 -18.40
CA VAL A 355 10.93 27.62 -17.40
C VAL A 355 9.87 28.65 -17.05
N LYS A 356 10.05 29.31 -15.91
CA LYS A 356 9.18 30.39 -15.46
C LYS A 356 9.22 31.58 -16.43
N GLU A 357 8.06 32.19 -16.64
CA GLU A 357 7.95 33.47 -17.33
C GLU A 357 8.22 34.66 -16.39
N GLU A 358 8.91 35.71 -16.86
CA GLU A 358 9.54 36.74 -16.00
C GLU A 358 8.57 37.49 -15.08
N ASN A 359 7.32 37.67 -15.50
CA ASN A 359 6.31 38.43 -14.77
C ASN A 359 5.51 37.60 -13.76
N PHE A 360 5.91 36.36 -13.51
CA PHE A 360 5.21 35.45 -12.61
C PHE A 360 6.05 35.03 -11.41
N THR A 361 5.33 34.64 -10.35
CA THR A 361 5.95 34.15 -9.12
C THR A 361 6.43 32.70 -9.28
N ASP A 362 7.35 32.26 -8.40
CA ASP A 362 7.76 30.85 -8.39
C ASP A 362 6.59 29.94 -8.02
N GLU A 363 5.66 30.44 -7.19
CA GLU A 363 4.43 29.76 -6.81
C GLU A 363 3.48 29.58 -8.01
N ASP A 364 3.28 30.61 -8.85
CA ASP A 364 2.47 30.50 -10.06
C ASP A 364 3.04 29.43 -11.01
N PHE A 365 4.37 29.41 -11.18
CA PHE A 365 5.06 28.44 -12.04
C PHE A 365 5.02 27.01 -11.48
N ALA A 366 5.26 26.85 -10.18
CA ALA A 366 5.13 25.56 -9.51
C ALA A 366 3.69 25.03 -9.59
N GLY A 367 2.69 25.91 -9.43
CA GLY A 367 1.28 25.60 -9.64
C GLY A 367 0.99 25.07 -11.05
N TYR A 368 1.55 25.73 -12.08
CA TYR A 368 1.45 25.25 -13.46
C TYR A 368 2.09 23.88 -13.65
N LEU A 369 3.33 23.67 -13.19
CA LEU A 369 4.01 22.39 -13.35
C LEU A 369 3.27 21.27 -12.62
N ASN A 370 2.77 21.53 -11.40
CA ASN A 370 2.00 20.56 -10.62
C ASN A 370 0.70 20.12 -11.31
N ASN A 371 0.10 20.98 -12.13
CA ASN A 371 -1.10 20.66 -12.89
C ASN A 371 -0.83 20.05 -14.29
N VAL A 372 0.43 19.90 -14.71
CA VAL A 372 0.75 19.16 -15.96
C VAL A 372 0.38 17.69 -15.79
N THR A 373 -0.59 17.22 -16.57
CA THR A 373 -1.07 15.84 -16.53
C THR A 373 -0.79 15.05 -17.78
N LYS A 374 -0.71 15.72 -18.94
CA LYS A 374 -0.42 15.09 -20.23
C LYS A 374 0.54 15.93 -21.08
N MET A 375 1.26 15.26 -21.96
CA MET A 375 1.97 15.89 -23.06
C MET A 375 1.60 15.23 -24.36
N GLN A 376 1.21 16.03 -25.34
CA GLN A 376 0.93 15.61 -26.69
C GLN A 376 2.13 15.94 -27.57
N ILE A 377 2.54 14.96 -28.38
CA ILE A 377 3.64 15.06 -29.32
C ILE A 377 3.05 14.83 -30.71
N LYS A 378 3.33 15.76 -31.61
CA LYS A 378 2.96 15.67 -33.01
C LYS A 378 4.19 15.78 -33.89
N VAL A 379 4.36 14.85 -34.81
CA VAL A 379 5.41 14.86 -35.84
C VAL A 379 4.75 14.56 -37.18
N GLY A 380 4.74 15.54 -38.09
CA GLY A 380 3.93 15.46 -39.31
C GLY A 380 2.45 15.25 -38.99
N ASP A 381 1.86 14.19 -39.55
CA ASP A 381 0.46 13.82 -39.33
C ASP A 381 0.24 12.93 -38.09
N LYS A 382 1.32 12.37 -37.51
CA LYS A 382 1.21 11.49 -36.34
C LYS A 382 1.10 12.31 -35.08
N THR A 383 0.07 12.06 -34.28
CA THR A 383 -0.16 12.69 -32.98
C THR A 383 -0.39 11.63 -31.91
N GLU A 384 0.35 11.71 -30.81
CA GLU A 384 0.16 10.84 -29.65
C GLU A 384 0.12 11.66 -28.37
N THR A 385 -0.69 11.23 -27.40
CA THR A 385 -0.80 11.89 -26.10
C THR A 385 -0.38 10.96 -24.98
N TYR A 386 0.62 11.38 -24.22
CA TYR A 386 1.18 10.64 -23.10
C TYR A 386 0.72 11.22 -21.78
N LYS A 387 0.31 10.35 -20.87
CA LYS A 387 0.10 10.70 -19.47
C LYS A 387 1.46 10.89 -18.81
N VAL A 388 1.70 12.05 -18.18
CA VAL A 388 2.98 12.37 -17.52
C VAL A 388 2.88 12.46 -16.00
N SER A 389 1.70 12.15 -15.44
CA SER A 389 1.47 12.07 -13.99
C SER A 389 0.60 10.88 -13.62
N GLY A 390 0.77 10.30 -12.43
CA GLY A 390 -0.04 9.18 -11.93
C GLY A 390 0.37 7.79 -12.45
N LYS A 391 -0.45 6.76 -12.21
CA LYS A 391 -0.12 5.38 -12.56
C LYS A 391 0.10 5.21 -14.08
N HIS A 392 1.15 4.48 -14.44
CA HIS A 392 1.57 4.24 -15.84
C HIS A 392 1.96 5.52 -16.61
N SER A 393 2.30 6.61 -15.90
CA SER A 393 2.81 7.80 -16.56
C SER A 393 4.19 7.58 -17.15
N ILE A 394 4.46 8.25 -18.26
CA ILE A 394 5.78 8.34 -18.86
C ILE A 394 6.43 9.64 -18.37
N PRO A 395 7.61 9.58 -17.72
CA PRO A 395 8.21 10.74 -17.06
C PRO A 395 8.95 11.64 -18.07
N ILE A 396 8.21 12.19 -19.04
CA ILE A 396 8.76 13.07 -20.08
C ILE A 396 9.11 14.47 -19.51
N ILE A 397 8.51 14.85 -18.38
CA ILE A 397 8.78 16.12 -17.69
C ILE A 397 9.08 15.87 -16.20
N ASP A 398 10.12 16.50 -15.69
CA ASP A 398 10.34 16.66 -14.26
C ASP A 398 9.48 17.82 -13.74
N LYS A 399 8.46 17.52 -12.94
CA LYS A 399 7.50 18.52 -12.44
C LYS A 399 8.09 19.45 -11.38
N LYS A 400 9.30 19.19 -10.86
CA LYS A 400 9.99 20.09 -9.92
C LYS A 400 10.84 21.12 -10.65
N THR A 401 11.48 20.74 -11.75
CA THR A 401 12.44 21.59 -12.47
C THR A 401 11.92 22.11 -13.80
N GLY A 402 10.89 21.47 -14.38
CA GLY A 402 10.41 21.71 -15.73
C GLY A 402 11.27 21.08 -16.82
N SER A 403 12.31 20.31 -16.46
CA SER A 403 13.20 19.66 -17.43
C SER A 403 12.47 18.58 -18.23
N LEU A 404 12.77 18.50 -19.53
CA LEU A 404 12.17 17.58 -20.48
C LEU A 404 13.14 16.45 -20.83
N ASP A 405 12.64 15.22 -20.82
CA ASP A 405 13.37 14.01 -21.16
C ASP A 405 12.69 13.25 -22.30
N PHE A 406 13.37 13.19 -23.43
CA PHE A 406 12.98 12.41 -24.60
C PHE A 406 13.97 11.27 -24.89
N GLU A 407 15.01 11.12 -24.05
CA GLU A 407 16.17 10.29 -24.36
C GLU A 407 16.42 9.13 -23.40
N SER A 408 15.93 9.16 -22.16
CA SER A 408 16.20 8.05 -21.23
C SER A 408 15.42 6.78 -21.55
N ASP A 409 15.89 5.65 -21.00
CA ASP A 409 15.20 4.36 -21.11
C ASP A 409 13.78 4.39 -20.50
N LYS A 410 13.52 5.33 -19.57
CA LYS A 410 12.21 5.50 -18.94
C LYS A 410 11.16 6.04 -19.92
N VAL A 411 11.59 6.64 -21.03
CA VAL A 411 10.73 7.16 -22.10
C VAL A 411 10.85 6.36 -23.40
N ALA A 412 11.34 5.11 -23.34
CA ALA A 412 11.54 4.26 -24.51
C ALA A 412 10.29 4.09 -25.40
N LYS A 413 9.08 4.16 -24.83
CA LYS A 413 7.83 4.15 -25.62
C LYS A 413 7.74 5.37 -26.55
N VAL A 414 8.12 6.55 -26.07
CA VAL A 414 8.12 7.79 -26.88
C VAL A 414 9.08 7.64 -28.06
N LYS A 415 10.29 7.09 -27.84
CA LYS A 415 11.25 6.80 -28.92
C LYS A 415 10.74 5.78 -29.93
N THR A 416 10.04 4.75 -29.43
CA THR A 416 9.45 3.72 -30.29
C THR A 416 8.36 4.34 -31.18
N ASP A 417 7.55 5.21 -30.61
CA ASP A 417 6.47 5.87 -31.34
C ASP A 417 7.00 6.99 -32.26
N PHE A 418 8.04 7.71 -31.85
CA PHE A 418 8.68 8.80 -32.59
C PHE A 418 10.21 8.66 -32.55
N PRO A 419 10.79 7.94 -33.54
CA PRO A 419 12.24 7.77 -33.63
C PRO A 419 13.00 9.08 -33.93
N ASP A 420 12.32 10.04 -34.56
CA ASP A 420 12.86 11.37 -34.88
C ASP A 420 11.87 12.44 -34.36
N LEU A 421 12.39 13.39 -33.60
CA LEU A 421 11.66 14.50 -32.99
C LEU A 421 12.11 15.87 -33.53
N SER A 422 12.87 15.91 -34.63
CA SER A 422 13.44 17.14 -35.18
C SER A 422 12.40 18.22 -35.52
N ASP A 423 11.20 17.81 -35.95
CA ASP A 423 10.06 18.69 -36.25
C ASP A 423 8.89 18.50 -35.27
N ALA A 424 9.17 18.05 -34.04
CA ALA A 424 8.11 17.76 -33.08
C ALA A 424 7.42 19.03 -32.55
N GLU A 425 6.10 19.11 -32.75
CA GLU A 425 5.22 20.06 -32.05
C GLU A 425 4.79 19.43 -30.72
N ILE A 426 5.13 20.09 -29.62
CA ILE A 426 4.80 19.68 -28.27
C ILE A 426 3.65 20.54 -27.75
N THR A 427 2.60 19.91 -27.26
CA THR A 427 1.54 20.56 -26.48
C THR A 427 1.56 20.03 -25.05
N VAL A 428 1.76 20.94 -24.09
CA VAL A 428 1.74 20.63 -22.66
C VAL A 428 0.35 20.94 -22.12
N LEU A 429 -0.33 19.93 -21.61
CA LEU A 429 -1.68 20.05 -21.07
C LEU A 429 -1.58 20.13 -19.55
N SER A 430 -1.81 21.33 -19.02
CA SER A 430 -1.84 21.64 -17.60
C SER A 430 -3.25 22.01 -17.17
N ASP A 431 -3.84 21.20 -16.29
CA ASP A 431 -5.23 21.36 -15.91
C ASP A 431 -5.47 22.72 -15.21
N GLY A 432 -6.44 23.48 -15.72
CA GLY A 432 -6.74 24.82 -15.23
C GLY A 432 -5.95 25.95 -15.90
N TYR A 433 -4.97 25.63 -16.75
CA TYR A 433 -4.19 26.61 -17.51
C TYR A 433 -4.45 26.48 -19.02
N LYS A 434 -3.99 27.47 -19.79
CA LYS A 434 -3.94 27.37 -21.25
C LYS A 434 -2.84 26.40 -21.67
N ASP A 435 -3.09 25.67 -22.76
CA ASP A 435 -2.10 24.78 -23.36
C ASP A 435 -0.84 25.54 -23.78
N LEU A 436 0.33 25.07 -23.37
CA LEU A 436 1.61 25.58 -23.85
C LEU A 436 2.04 24.78 -25.08
N LYS A 437 2.14 25.46 -26.22
CA LYS A 437 2.53 24.87 -27.51
C LYS A 437 3.88 25.41 -27.98
N PHE A 438 4.77 24.52 -28.40
CA PHE A 438 6.08 24.90 -28.95
C PHE A 438 6.65 23.80 -29.86
N ASN A 439 7.54 24.20 -30.75
CA ASN A 439 8.35 23.25 -31.53
C ASN A 439 9.60 22.89 -30.73
N LEU A 440 9.85 21.60 -30.59
CA LEU A 440 11.07 21.10 -29.97
C LEU A 440 12.26 21.50 -30.85
N LYS A 441 13.33 21.99 -30.23
CA LYS A 441 14.56 22.32 -30.95
C LYS A 441 15.55 21.21 -30.68
N THR A 442 16.07 20.59 -31.74
CA THR A 442 17.19 19.67 -31.61
C THR A 442 18.47 20.46 -31.36
N GLU A 443 19.19 20.13 -30.29
CA GLU A 443 20.57 20.59 -30.17
C GLU A 443 21.40 19.83 -31.22
N THR A 444 21.95 20.56 -32.19
CA THR A 444 22.88 20.00 -33.18
C THR A 444 24.06 19.37 -32.41
N PRO A 445 24.42 18.11 -32.67
CA PRO A 445 25.66 17.55 -32.13
C PRO A 445 26.82 18.45 -32.59
N LYS A 446 27.67 18.89 -31.66
CA LYS A 446 28.91 19.58 -32.05
C LYS A 446 29.75 18.62 -32.86
N GLU A 447 29.82 18.86 -34.16
CA GLU A 447 30.67 18.16 -35.11
C GLU A 447 32.13 18.51 -34.78
N ASN A 448 32.90 17.51 -34.36
CA ASN A 448 34.35 17.59 -34.27
C ASN A 448 34.92 17.66 -35.69
N ASN A 449 34.90 18.83 -36.32
CA ASN A 449 35.54 19.03 -37.61
C ASN A 449 37.02 19.31 -37.42
N ASN A 450 37.79 18.23 -37.37
CA ASN A 450 39.19 18.21 -37.73
C ASN A 450 39.23 18.13 -39.27
N THR A 451 39.44 19.25 -39.95
CA THR A 451 39.91 19.24 -41.35
C THR A 451 40.81 20.44 -41.56
N GLN A 452 42.07 20.10 -41.78
CA GLN A 452 43.18 20.92 -42.17
C GLN A 452 43.08 21.20 -43.69
N GLU A 453 43.26 22.46 -44.09
CA GLU A 453 43.71 22.83 -45.43
C GLU A 453 44.88 23.84 -45.33
N PRO A 454 45.76 23.91 -46.35
CA PRO A 454 47.20 24.05 -46.17
C PRO A 454 47.85 25.30 -46.80
N GLY A 455 49.05 25.63 -46.32
CA GLY A 455 50.08 26.48 -46.97
C GLY A 455 49.89 27.99 -46.77
N GLU A 456 50.90 28.83 -46.61
CA GLU A 456 52.35 28.69 -46.68
C GLU A 456 53.01 29.94 -46.03
N ASN A 457 54.00 29.69 -45.17
CA ASN A 457 55.24 30.43 -44.88
C ASN A 457 55.34 31.97 -45.02
N ASN A 458 55.85 32.60 -43.95
CA ASN A 458 57.22 33.15 -43.97
C ASN A 458 57.80 33.36 -42.55
N GLU A 459 59.03 32.81 -42.37
CA GLU A 459 60.22 33.25 -41.60
C GLU A 459 60.07 34.14 -40.34
N SER A 460 60.89 34.06 -39.30
CA SER A 460 62.07 33.27 -38.91
C SER A 460 62.45 33.77 -37.51
N GLY A 461 63.00 32.90 -36.64
CA GLY A 461 63.52 33.34 -35.34
C GLY A 461 63.76 32.24 -34.30
N ASP A 462 64.70 31.35 -34.60
CA ASP A 462 65.55 30.54 -33.70
C ASP A 462 65.00 29.51 -32.68
N LYS A 463 65.53 28.30 -32.88
CA LYS A 463 65.56 27.05 -32.07
C LYS A 463 66.89 27.02 -31.25
N PRO A 464 67.26 26.01 -30.43
CA PRO A 464 66.78 24.63 -30.44
C PRO A 464 66.45 23.93 -29.11
N THR A 465 65.59 22.94 -29.28
CA THR A 465 65.37 21.67 -28.55
C THR A 465 66.70 20.91 -28.24
N THR A 466 66.79 19.84 -27.44
CA THR A 466 66.08 18.52 -27.50
C THR A 466 66.70 17.54 -26.47
N GLY A 467 65.97 16.46 -26.13
CA GLY A 467 66.47 15.14 -25.69
C GLY A 467 66.21 14.82 -24.21
N ASP A 468 65.73 13.66 -23.76
CA ASP A 468 65.42 12.36 -24.36
C ASP A 468 64.54 11.52 -23.41
N LYS A 469 63.59 10.76 -23.98
CA LYS A 469 63.17 9.33 -23.74
C LYS A 469 63.16 8.68 -22.31
N PRO A 470 62.75 7.41 -22.12
CA PRO A 470 61.46 7.00 -21.52
C PRO A 470 61.56 6.17 -20.22
N SER A 471 60.39 5.81 -19.65
CA SER A 471 60.04 4.63 -18.82
C SER A 471 61.15 3.79 -18.14
N ASP A 472 61.10 3.62 -16.81
CA ASP A 472 60.98 2.29 -16.16
C ASP A 472 60.72 2.37 -14.62
N GLU A 473 60.27 1.23 -14.08
CA GLU A 473 59.78 0.89 -12.75
C GLU A 473 60.67 1.22 -11.51
N GLY A 474 60.02 1.38 -10.34
CA GLY A 474 60.70 1.34 -9.03
C GLY A 474 59.86 1.84 -7.83
N LYS A 475 59.37 0.90 -7.01
CA LYS A 475 58.92 1.09 -5.60
C LYS A 475 60.18 1.01 -4.69
N PRO A 476 60.34 1.61 -3.47
CA PRO A 476 59.34 1.83 -2.38
C PRO A 476 59.41 3.14 -1.53
N ASP A 477 58.29 3.41 -0.81
CA ASP A 477 58.03 4.02 0.54
C ASP A 477 59.08 4.98 1.17
N PRO A 478 58.77 6.06 1.98
CA PRO A 478 57.70 6.14 2.99
C PRO A 478 57.11 7.53 3.39
N SER A 479 56.09 7.50 4.25
CA SER A 479 55.72 8.55 5.26
C SER A 479 55.23 9.93 4.77
N GLY A 480 54.13 10.53 5.24
CA GLY A 480 53.15 10.15 6.24
C GLY A 480 52.21 11.34 6.55
N LYS A 481 50.89 11.06 6.56
CA LYS A 481 49.77 11.75 7.24
C LYS A 481 49.36 13.18 6.83
N PRO A 482 48.08 13.57 7.06
CA PRO A 482 46.84 12.81 6.97
C PRO A 482 45.76 13.51 6.11
N HIS A 483 44.98 12.76 5.35
CA HIS A 483 43.67 13.25 4.88
C HIS A 483 42.71 13.32 6.06
N ALA A 484 42.29 14.55 6.41
CA ALA A 484 41.16 14.79 7.28
C ALA A 484 39.87 14.33 6.57
N GLY A 485 39.07 13.58 7.31
CA GLY A 485 37.96 12.80 6.80
C GLY A 485 36.80 13.63 6.29
N SER A 486 36.10 13.05 5.32
CA SER A 486 34.74 13.40 4.98
C SER A 486 33.86 13.24 6.22
N ASN A 487 33.25 14.35 6.64
CA ASN A 487 32.11 14.34 7.54
C ASN A 487 30.98 13.55 6.84
N PRO A 488 30.42 12.47 7.42
CA PRO A 488 29.32 11.76 6.78
C PRO A 488 28.08 12.65 6.79
N GLU A 489 27.59 13.03 5.60
CA GLU A 489 26.27 13.65 5.45
C GLU A 489 25.20 12.70 6.03
N ILE A 490 24.53 13.14 7.08
CA ILE A 490 23.43 12.42 7.72
C ILE A 490 22.22 12.51 6.79
N ARG A 491 21.86 11.40 6.13
CA ARG A 491 20.61 11.32 5.34
C ARG A 491 19.40 11.36 6.27
N GLU A 492 18.48 12.30 6.05
CA GLU A 492 17.23 12.40 6.82
C GLU A 492 16.16 11.49 6.20
N LEU A 493 15.55 10.64 7.03
CA LEU A 493 14.56 9.63 6.65
C LEU A 493 13.15 10.08 7.10
N ASN A 494 12.13 9.64 6.37
CA ASN A 494 10.74 10.02 6.64
C ASN A 494 10.12 9.14 7.74
N VAL A 495 9.22 9.72 8.55
CA VAL A 495 8.42 9.00 9.55
C VAL A 495 6.94 9.22 9.28
N ILE A 496 6.14 8.15 9.39
CA ILE A 496 4.69 8.20 9.35
C ILE A 496 4.09 7.54 10.60
N THR A 497 2.91 7.98 11.03
CA THR A 497 2.26 7.56 12.29
C THR A 497 0.82 7.04 12.13
N GLU A 498 0.27 7.08 10.90
CA GLU A 498 -1.13 6.74 10.63
C GLU A 498 -1.42 5.23 10.67
N GLY A 499 -2.55 4.87 11.29
CA GLY A 499 -3.14 3.53 11.21
C GLY A 499 -2.49 2.42 12.06
N GLN A 500 -1.61 2.77 13.01
CA GLN A 500 -0.98 1.80 13.93
C GLN A 500 -1.17 2.13 15.42
N ASN A 501 -1.61 3.35 15.72
CA ASN A 501 -1.93 3.81 17.07
C ASN A 501 -3.37 3.40 17.46
N ASP A 502 -3.70 3.43 18.76
CA ASP A 502 -5.08 3.12 19.22
C ASP A 502 -6.02 4.31 19.00
N ASP A 503 -7.33 4.06 19.07
CA ASP A 503 -8.39 5.05 18.78
C ASP A 503 -8.36 6.29 19.70
N LYS A 504 -7.61 6.24 20.80
CA LYS A 504 -7.44 7.33 21.77
C LYS A 504 -6.12 8.07 21.62
N THR A 505 -5.26 7.61 20.71
CA THR A 505 -3.96 8.20 20.41
C THR A 505 -4.05 8.88 19.05
N ILE A 506 -4.02 10.21 19.06
CA ILE A 506 -4.17 11.01 17.84
C ILE A 506 -2.83 11.06 17.13
N ALA A 507 -2.75 10.53 15.91
CA ALA A 507 -1.55 10.51 15.10
C ALA A 507 -1.78 11.28 13.79
N LYS A 508 -0.85 12.17 13.43
CA LYS A 508 -0.87 12.91 12.16
C LYS A 508 0.57 13.14 11.68
N ASP A 509 0.86 12.79 10.43
CA ASP A 509 2.18 12.92 9.82
C ASP A 509 3.28 12.22 10.66
N ASN A 510 4.26 12.98 11.17
CA ASN A 510 5.34 12.51 12.03
C ASN A 510 5.11 12.75 13.53
N ALA A 511 3.90 13.15 13.94
CA ALA A 511 3.56 13.49 15.32
C ALA A 511 2.52 12.55 15.93
N VAL A 512 2.70 12.19 17.21
CA VAL A 512 1.76 11.40 18.01
C VAL A 512 1.36 12.18 19.26
N ILE A 513 0.06 12.30 19.54
CA ILE A 513 -0.48 12.83 20.79
C ILE A 513 -0.93 11.66 21.65
N TYR A 514 -0.28 11.50 22.81
CA TYR A 514 -0.52 10.45 23.78
C TYR A 514 -1.15 11.03 25.05
N VAL A 515 -2.29 10.49 25.46
CA VAL A 515 -3.01 10.93 26.67
C VAL A 515 -2.76 9.91 27.79
N ILE A 516 -2.11 10.36 28.86
CA ILE A 516 -1.78 9.51 30.02
C ILE A 516 -3.06 8.95 30.62
N GLY A 517 -3.11 7.61 30.74
CA GLY A 517 -4.24 6.88 31.30
C GLY A 517 -5.36 6.53 30.30
N GLU A 518 -5.30 7.02 29.06
CA GLU A 518 -6.27 6.71 28.00
C GLU A 518 -5.63 6.04 26.79
N SER A 519 -4.49 6.56 26.34
CA SER A 519 -3.69 5.95 25.28
C SER A 519 -2.99 4.69 25.78
N THR A 520 -2.81 3.71 24.90
CA THR A 520 -2.19 2.41 25.22
C THR A 520 -0.86 2.17 24.52
N LYS A 521 -0.56 2.92 23.44
CA LYS A 521 0.71 2.84 22.70
C LYS A 521 1.02 4.13 21.94
N ALA A 522 2.29 4.36 21.65
CA ALA A 522 2.75 5.38 20.71
C ALA A 522 3.68 4.72 19.68
N THR A 523 3.25 4.68 18.42
CA THR A 523 3.89 3.93 17.34
C THR A 523 4.30 4.83 16.18
N PHE A 524 5.52 4.62 15.69
CA PHE A 524 6.14 5.33 14.58
C PHE A 524 6.66 4.34 13.55
N ARG A 525 6.47 4.65 12.26
CA ARG A 525 7.01 3.85 11.15
C ARG A 525 8.02 4.68 10.37
N ILE A 526 9.24 4.18 10.29
CA ILE A 526 10.34 4.81 9.54
C ILE A 526 10.33 4.28 8.11
N LEU A 527 10.40 5.19 7.14
CA LEU A 527 10.41 4.90 5.72
C LEU A 527 11.81 5.10 5.13
N GLY A 528 12.25 4.16 4.31
CA GLY A 528 13.51 4.23 3.58
C GLY A 528 13.80 2.94 2.82
N ASP A 529 14.56 3.06 1.74
CA ASP A 529 14.81 1.97 0.80
C ASP A 529 15.61 0.84 1.46
N GLU A 530 15.05 -0.38 1.38
CA GLU A 530 15.64 -1.62 1.91
C GLU A 530 16.02 -1.54 3.40
N LEU A 531 15.33 -0.72 4.21
CA LEU A 531 15.56 -0.64 5.66
C LEU A 531 15.12 -1.93 6.34
N LYS A 532 16.04 -2.54 7.10
CA LYS A 532 15.76 -3.73 7.92
C LYS A 532 15.83 -3.38 9.41
N VAL A 533 15.22 -4.20 10.26
CA VAL A 533 15.20 -3.95 11.72
C VAL A 533 16.60 -3.90 12.31
N GLU A 534 17.54 -4.65 11.73
CA GLU A 534 18.95 -4.70 12.12
C GLU A 534 19.71 -3.41 11.77
N ASP A 535 19.09 -2.50 11.01
CA ASP A 535 19.62 -1.18 10.71
C ASP A 535 19.32 -0.16 11.80
N LEU A 536 18.33 -0.40 12.69
CA LEU A 536 18.04 0.50 13.81
C LEU A 536 19.13 0.37 14.88
N LYS A 537 19.91 1.45 15.06
CA LYS A 537 20.97 1.52 16.07
C LYS A 537 20.40 1.87 17.45
N GLY A 538 19.45 2.80 17.49
CA GLY A 538 18.86 3.28 18.73
C GLY A 538 17.73 4.29 18.52
N VAL A 539 17.03 4.57 19.60
CA VAL A 539 15.95 5.57 19.65
C VAL A 539 16.32 6.58 20.72
N LEU A 540 16.24 7.86 20.38
CA LEU A 540 16.49 8.96 21.29
C LEU A 540 15.20 9.73 21.53
N VAL A 541 14.98 10.13 22.78
CA VAL A 541 13.89 11.00 23.22
C VAL A 541 14.53 12.21 23.88
N ASP A 542 14.24 13.41 23.38
CA ASP A 542 14.88 14.68 23.76
C ASP A 542 16.41 14.61 23.73
N GLY A 543 16.95 13.92 22.72
CA GLY A 543 18.39 13.71 22.54
C GLY A 543 19.01 12.70 23.50
N GLN A 544 18.24 12.02 24.35
CA GLN A 544 18.73 10.95 25.23
C GLN A 544 18.43 9.57 24.67
N LEU A 545 19.46 8.73 24.56
CA LEU A 545 19.31 7.34 24.12
C LEU A 545 18.50 6.54 25.14
N ILE A 546 17.40 5.93 24.69
CA ILE A 546 16.51 5.18 25.57
C ILE A 546 16.77 3.67 25.53
N ASN A 547 16.49 2.99 26.63
CA ASN A 547 16.72 1.54 26.73
C ASN A 547 15.80 0.77 25.76
N LYS A 548 16.37 -0.24 25.08
CA LYS A 548 15.63 -1.15 24.18
C LYS A 548 14.46 -1.85 24.87
N THR A 549 14.45 -1.99 26.19
CA THR A 549 13.31 -2.56 26.92
C THR A 549 12.07 -1.68 26.91
N ASN A 550 12.20 -0.38 26.60
CA ASN A 550 11.12 0.61 26.64
C ASN A 550 10.33 0.73 25.32
N TYR A 551 10.72 0.00 24.28
CA TYR A 551 10.03 -0.02 23.00
C TYR A 551 10.17 -1.38 22.30
N ASP A 552 9.23 -1.70 21.43
CA ASP A 552 9.25 -2.90 20.60
C ASP A 552 9.51 -2.52 19.13
N VAL A 553 10.19 -3.41 18.39
CA VAL A 553 10.51 -3.22 16.96
C VAL A 553 10.05 -4.42 16.14
N ARG A 554 9.41 -4.19 14.98
CA ARG A 554 8.88 -5.25 14.10
C ARG A 554 9.37 -5.11 12.65
N GLN A 555 9.36 -6.22 11.90
CA GLN A 555 9.79 -6.31 10.49
C GLN A 555 8.65 -5.98 9.49
N GLY A 556 9.00 -5.63 8.24
CA GLY A 556 8.09 -5.17 7.17
C GLY A 556 8.20 -3.68 6.85
N SER A 557 8.81 -2.92 7.76
CA SER A 557 9.38 -1.57 7.76
C SER A 557 9.93 -1.39 9.18
N ILE A 558 10.86 -0.48 9.49
CA ILE A 558 11.25 -0.29 10.90
C ILE A 558 10.08 0.41 11.62
N ILE A 559 9.29 -0.38 12.36
CA ILE A 559 8.17 0.11 13.17
C ILE A 559 8.60 0.08 14.63
N VAL A 560 8.62 1.23 15.28
CA VAL A 560 8.96 1.39 16.69
C VAL A 560 7.71 1.72 17.48
N THR A 561 7.38 0.90 18.48
CA THR A 561 6.26 1.15 19.40
C THR A 561 6.79 1.35 20.82
N PHE A 562 6.61 2.55 21.38
CA PHE A 562 6.96 2.82 22.77
C PHE A 562 5.97 2.09 23.69
N LYS A 563 6.51 1.48 24.75
CA LYS A 563 5.69 0.81 25.77
C LYS A 563 4.98 1.85 26.62
N LYS A 564 3.71 1.57 26.95
CA LYS A 564 2.88 2.39 27.83
C LYS A 564 3.61 2.83 29.10
N SER A 565 4.24 1.88 29.80
CA SER A 565 4.97 2.17 31.05
C SER A 565 6.10 3.18 30.90
N TYR A 566 6.69 3.28 29.70
CA TYR A 566 7.70 4.28 29.41
C TYR A 566 7.08 5.64 29.08
N VAL A 567 6.07 5.69 28.20
CA VAL A 567 5.43 6.96 27.82
C VAL A 567 4.71 7.61 29.01
N ASP A 568 4.07 6.81 29.87
CA ASP A 568 3.46 7.28 31.13
C ASP A 568 4.49 7.88 32.12
N SER A 569 5.78 7.55 31.97
CA SER A 569 6.85 8.09 32.82
C SER A 569 7.41 9.43 32.31
N LEU A 570 7.07 9.81 31.07
CA LEU A 570 7.47 11.10 30.50
C LEU A 570 6.64 12.22 31.12
N LYS A 571 7.24 13.41 31.22
CA LYS A 571 6.52 14.59 31.69
C LYS A 571 5.50 15.02 30.63
N PRO A 572 4.31 15.51 31.00
CA PRO A 572 3.40 16.12 30.03
C PRO A 572 4.10 17.27 29.29
N GLY A 573 4.00 17.27 27.96
CA GLY A 573 4.73 18.20 27.10
C GLY A 573 5.07 17.61 25.74
N LYS A 574 5.79 18.40 24.94
CA LYS A 574 6.33 17.98 23.64
C LYS A 574 7.71 17.35 23.83
N HIS A 575 7.93 16.22 23.17
CA HIS A 575 9.18 15.48 23.14
C HIS A 575 9.65 15.25 21.71
N ASP A 576 10.93 15.47 21.47
CA ASP A 576 11.56 15.23 20.17
C ASP A 576 12.08 13.80 20.10
N ILE A 577 11.68 13.07 19.06
CA ILE A 577 12.05 11.66 18.85
C ILE A 577 13.03 11.58 17.68
N THR A 578 14.15 10.90 17.88
CA THR A 578 15.12 10.59 16.82
C THR A 578 15.34 9.08 16.72
N PHE A 579 15.13 8.53 15.53
CA PHE A 579 15.45 7.15 15.19
C PHE A 579 16.78 7.12 14.45
N ASP A 580 17.82 6.58 15.09
CA ASP A 580 19.14 6.46 14.48
C ASP A 580 19.29 5.11 13.77
N THR A 581 19.66 5.13 12.49
CA THR A 581 19.84 3.92 11.69
C THR A 581 21.22 3.88 11.02
N LYS A 582 21.59 2.72 10.44
CA LYS A 582 22.79 2.60 9.61
C LYS A 582 22.71 3.42 8.32
N LYS A 583 21.51 3.79 7.86
CA LYS A 583 21.29 4.44 6.55
C LYS A 583 20.88 5.92 6.66
N GLY A 584 20.75 6.45 7.87
CA GLY A 584 20.28 7.82 8.12
C GLY A 584 19.52 7.96 9.43
N THR A 585 19.03 9.16 9.72
CA THR A 585 18.24 9.46 10.93
C THR A 585 16.82 9.88 10.56
N ALA A 586 15.82 9.44 11.31
CA ALA A 586 14.44 9.86 11.13
C ALA A 586 13.96 10.65 12.37
N LYS A 587 13.20 11.73 12.17
CA LYS A 587 12.71 12.58 13.28
C LYS A 587 11.20 12.58 13.36
N ALA A 588 10.70 12.60 14.60
CA ALA A 588 9.28 12.59 14.90
C ALA A 588 9.01 13.36 16.21
N GLU A 589 7.74 13.61 16.48
CA GLU A 589 7.29 14.32 17.68
C GLU A 589 6.33 13.47 18.50
N LEU A 590 6.48 13.50 19.82
CA LEU A 590 5.56 12.89 20.77
C LEU A 590 5.05 13.96 21.73
N VAL A 591 3.74 14.19 21.76
CA VAL A 591 3.09 15.11 22.69
C VAL A 591 2.37 14.31 23.77
N VAL A 592 2.85 14.38 25.00
CA VAL A 592 2.27 13.70 26.17
C VAL A 592 1.34 14.67 26.90
N LYS A 593 0.08 14.26 27.15
CA LYS A 593 -0.93 15.08 27.84
C LYS A 593 -1.46 14.38 29.09
N ASP A 594 -1.71 15.17 30.13
CA ASP A 594 -2.49 14.73 31.29
C ASP A 594 -3.99 14.76 31.00
N LYS A 595 -4.71 13.82 31.62
CA LYS A 595 -6.17 13.71 31.54
C LYS A 595 -6.93 14.98 31.97
N ALA A 596 -6.31 15.86 32.78
CA ALA A 596 -6.95 17.06 33.34
C ALA A 596 -6.92 18.31 32.43
N GLN A 597 -6.20 18.30 31.30
CA GLN A 597 -6.01 19.50 30.46
C GLN A 597 -6.99 19.62 29.27
N LEU A 598 -8.16 18.98 29.35
CA LEU A 598 -9.21 19.06 28.31
C LEU A 598 -10.25 20.19 28.51
N ASN A 599 -10.21 20.93 29.63
CA ASN A 599 -11.25 21.91 30.00
C ASN A 599 -10.71 23.32 30.31
N VAL A 600 -10.51 24.16 29.28
CA VAL A 600 -10.52 25.64 29.39
C VAL A 600 -11.02 26.16 28.02
N THR A 601 -12.29 26.54 27.82
CA THR A 601 -12.84 27.87 28.11
C THR A 601 -14.37 27.83 27.90
N THR A 602 -15.16 28.20 28.91
CA THR A 602 -16.51 28.79 28.75
C THR A 602 -16.93 29.36 30.12
N ASN A 603 -16.99 30.69 30.23
CA ASN A 603 -17.61 31.34 31.38
C ASN A 603 -19.09 31.61 31.07
N SER A 604 -19.89 31.35 32.09
CA SER A 604 -21.34 31.17 32.14
C SER A 604 -22.15 32.47 32.10
N ASN A 605 -23.44 32.37 31.76
CA ASN A 605 -24.51 32.82 32.65
C ASN A 605 -25.92 32.26 32.30
N SER A 606 -26.62 31.85 33.37
CA SER A 606 -28.09 31.77 33.59
C SER A 606 -28.90 30.49 33.27
N GLU A 607 -29.07 29.69 34.33
CA GLU A 607 -30.29 29.12 34.94
C GLU A 607 -31.34 28.26 34.18
N ASN A 608 -31.37 26.98 34.59
CA ASN A 608 -32.46 26.13 35.12
C ASN A 608 -33.46 25.28 34.26
N THR A 609 -33.36 23.95 34.50
CA THR A 609 -34.34 22.82 34.40
C THR A 609 -34.42 22.00 33.07
N PRO A 610 -34.85 20.71 33.08
CA PRO A 610 -33.91 19.57 33.16
C PRO A 610 -34.07 18.51 32.04
N ALA A 611 -33.05 17.66 31.93
CA ALA A 611 -32.99 16.35 31.24
C ALA A 611 -33.17 16.33 29.71
N ASN A 612 -32.07 16.12 29.00
CA ASN A 612 -32.06 15.27 27.80
C ASN A 612 -30.66 14.66 27.59
N THR A 613 -30.65 13.35 27.34
CA THR A 613 -29.49 12.54 26.97
C THR A 613 -28.93 12.96 25.61
N GLY A 614 -27.65 13.32 25.55
CA GLY A 614 -26.95 13.60 24.31
C GLY A 614 -25.45 13.73 24.55
N ASP A 615 -24.68 12.78 24.01
CA ASP A 615 -23.23 12.79 23.95
C ASP A 615 -22.72 14.10 23.32
N THR A 616 -22.07 14.94 24.13
CA THR A 616 -21.22 16.04 23.64
C THR A 616 -19.80 15.81 24.14
N SER A 617 -19.04 14.98 23.43
CA SER A 617 -17.60 14.83 23.61
C SER A 617 -16.90 14.72 22.26
N GLY A 618 -16.91 15.82 21.49
CA GLY A 618 -16.22 15.86 20.19
C GLY A 618 -15.83 17.24 19.66
N PHE A 619 -16.29 18.34 20.27
CA PHE A 619 -16.19 19.67 19.64
C PHE A 619 -15.03 20.56 20.12
N ALA A 620 -14.23 20.16 21.11
CA ALA A 620 -13.22 21.06 21.71
C ALA A 620 -11.75 20.81 21.29
N ILE A 621 -11.45 19.78 20.48
CA ILE A 621 -10.04 19.38 20.21
C ILE A 621 -9.49 19.94 18.88
N TYR A 622 -10.34 20.35 17.94
CA TYR A 622 -9.91 20.78 16.60
C TYR A 622 -9.31 22.19 16.53
N THR A 623 -9.59 23.07 17.50
CA THR A 623 -9.13 24.48 17.49
C THR A 623 -7.66 24.69 17.88
N LEU A 624 -6.98 23.68 18.42
CA LEU A 624 -5.57 23.79 18.85
C LEU A 624 -4.55 23.33 17.80
N ILE A 625 -4.97 22.56 16.78
CA ILE A 625 -4.08 22.05 15.72
C ILE A 625 -3.61 23.19 14.79
N THR A 626 -4.37 24.28 14.68
CA THR A 626 -4.00 25.46 13.87
C THR A 626 -2.92 26.33 14.52
N LEU A 627 -2.79 26.35 15.86
CA LEU A 627 -1.79 27.20 16.53
C LEU A 627 -0.37 26.60 16.54
N ALA A 628 -0.24 25.27 16.49
CA ALA A 628 1.07 24.61 16.41
C ALA A 628 1.73 24.76 15.02
N ALA A 629 0.94 24.87 13.95
CA ALA A 629 1.45 25.04 12.59
C ALA A 629 1.92 26.48 12.30
N ILE A 630 1.36 27.49 12.98
CA ILE A 630 1.69 28.91 12.72
C ILE A 630 2.91 29.38 13.53
N GLY A 631 3.16 28.82 14.73
CA GLY A 631 4.31 29.19 15.55
C GLY A 631 5.69 28.78 14.98
N GLY A 632 5.71 27.78 14.10
CA GLY A 632 6.94 27.29 13.45
C GLY A 632 7.48 28.23 12.36
N LEU A 633 6.62 29.02 11.70
CA LEU A 633 7.06 30.00 10.71
C LEU A 633 7.64 31.26 11.34
N TYR A 634 7.21 31.64 12.54
CA TYR A 634 7.61 32.92 13.13
C TYR A 634 9.02 32.91 13.76
N LYS A 635 9.58 31.73 14.08
CA LYS A 635 10.93 31.63 14.68
C LYS A 635 12.07 31.57 13.65
N THR A 636 11.76 31.33 12.38
CA THR A 636 12.76 31.22 11.29
C THR A 636 13.00 32.56 10.57
N LEU A 637 12.18 33.59 10.83
CA LEU A 637 12.35 34.94 10.26
C LEU A 637 13.09 35.92 11.18
N ARG A 638 13.69 35.47 12.29
CA ARG A 638 14.53 36.31 13.16
C ARG A 638 15.91 35.70 13.39
N LYS A 639 16.60 35.42 12.29
CA LYS A 639 18.07 35.34 12.21
C LYS A 639 18.47 35.64 10.76
N ASN A 640 18.39 36.92 10.42
CA ASN A 640 19.35 37.65 9.60
C ASN A 640 19.43 39.06 10.18
#